data_AF-B1I3N5-F1
#
_entry.id   AF-B1I3N5-F1
#
_cell.length_a   1.000
_cell.length_b   1.000
_cell.length_c   1.000
_cell.angle_alpha   90.00
_cell.angle_beta   90.00
_cell.angle_gamma   90.00
#
_symmetry.space_group_name_H-M   'P 1'
#
loop_
_entity.id
_entity.type
_entity.pdbx_description
1 polymer ?
#
loop_
_entity_poly.entity_id
_entity_poly.type
_entity_poly.pdbx_seq_one_letter_code
_entity_poly.pdbx_strand_id
1 'polypeptide(L)'
;MRIPGLGLVAALLLFTALFGAHPAAAAEGRVVMVVIDRMSLNDLGTGAFDTIVPQAALGLMNTNSGGIRNVENTHASIGAGSRIVATGAGFLAFEVDEWVQRIPAGEEYARRTGVTAPDGSVVHLGIARIWDLTRALPYQAEVGALGTTLRTNGLVTGVLGNADWDGIPRRPAAMIAMDGRGLVDWGVIGDETLTTDSQFPGGVRTDYERLFAAFRESTGVDFLVIELGDLSRLDEARPNVLPDVLAGLRAASLGRCAEFVERVRRELVPERDLLLVVSPTPPAVDITAGNTLSPVLMIGPEGSGTITSYSTRREGIVNNIDLAPTVMRFLNVDAPVKMTGRPLAVIPGAADLAGLQALNRQLVLTHNVRVPIIKTYMTIQIAVVIAALLTILFREIGIVRREYLQALLLVIMSFPLAALLLPLLPQPGPVWVGVEIVAVTLAVGAAAIRMSRHTAVGAFAFLGGLTALAILIDLFLGAPLQKFSLLSYDPLGGARFYGIGNEFMGVLIGAVILTAVCSLTLTPHRFRGPVLGGAGALFLITLFAVANPGIGANMGGTITALVAFLVTILLLLHVRFTRRLILASAGGAFLFLAGLTALEFMRGAEQQSHIGRAARLVFGGDLESGLQEAYNIVKRKVSMNLKLLRYTIWSRVYLASLGGLILLFYRPIGRMQTFRDQYPYVFKGLVGIAVGSVVALIFNDSGVVASATVMMFGAPPLLYLFLEEEG
;
A
#
# COMPACT_ATOMS: atom_id res chain seq x y z
N MET A 1 -20.17 -38.62 35.00
CA MET A 1 -19.25 -39.20 33.99
C MET A 1 -20.08 -39.56 32.76
N ARG A 2 -20.00 -38.75 31.69
CA ARG A 2 -20.28 -39.08 30.27
C ARG A 2 -20.20 -37.79 29.47
N ILE A 3 -19.17 -37.72 28.63
CA ILE A 3 -18.69 -36.57 27.87
C ILE A 3 -19.52 -36.48 26.57
N PRO A 4 -20.25 -35.39 26.27
CA PRO A 4 -20.80 -35.14 24.94
C PRO A 4 -19.77 -34.31 24.16
N GLY A 5 -18.61 -34.90 23.88
CA GLY A 5 -17.47 -34.23 23.24
C GLY A 5 -17.07 -34.82 21.89
N LEU A 6 -17.48 -36.05 21.58
CA LEU A 6 -17.12 -36.69 20.31
C LEU A 6 -18.09 -36.42 19.16
N GLY A 7 -19.37 -36.13 19.44
CA GLY A 7 -20.38 -35.91 18.39
C GLY A 7 -20.17 -34.62 17.60
N LEU A 8 -19.71 -33.55 18.27
CA LEU A 8 -19.51 -32.25 17.63
C LEU A 8 -18.21 -32.20 16.80
N VAL A 9 -17.17 -32.92 17.23
CA VAL A 9 -15.88 -33.02 16.52
C VAL A 9 -16.02 -33.94 15.30
N ALA A 10 -16.78 -35.04 15.41
CA ALA A 10 -17.11 -35.88 14.26
C ALA A 10 -18.01 -35.15 13.24
N ALA A 11 -18.97 -34.34 13.71
CA ALA A 11 -19.81 -33.52 12.84
C ALA A 11 -18.99 -32.42 12.13
N LEU A 12 -18.03 -31.77 12.80
CA LEU A 12 -17.13 -30.80 12.16
C LEU A 12 -16.17 -31.45 11.15
N LEU A 13 -15.66 -32.65 11.46
CA LEU A 13 -14.78 -33.40 10.55
C LEU A 13 -15.52 -33.92 9.31
N LEU A 14 -16.78 -34.34 9.46
CA LEU A 14 -17.66 -34.68 8.33
C LEU A 14 -18.10 -33.45 7.52
N PHE A 15 -18.28 -32.29 8.16
CA PHE A 15 -18.58 -31.04 7.46
C PHE A 15 -17.37 -30.52 6.66
N THR A 16 -16.14 -30.74 7.13
CA THR A 16 -14.92 -30.45 6.36
C THR A 16 -14.65 -31.45 5.23
N ALA A 17 -15.11 -32.70 5.36
CA ALA A 17 -14.98 -33.72 4.31
C ALA A 17 -16.00 -33.56 3.18
N LEU A 18 -17.14 -32.90 3.42
CA LEU A 18 -18.16 -32.60 2.41
C LEU A 18 -17.86 -31.35 1.56
N PHE A 19 -16.79 -30.61 1.88
CA PHE A 19 -16.19 -29.60 1.00
C PHE A 19 -14.83 -30.07 0.43
N GLY A 20 -14.63 -31.40 0.37
CA GLY A 20 -13.55 -32.02 -0.38
C GLY A 20 -13.76 -31.79 -1.87
N ALA A 21 -12.85 -31.00 -2.45
CA ALA A 21 -12.67 -30.71 -3.86
C ALA A 21 -13.33 -31.70 -4.83
N HIS A 22 -14.21 -31.19 -5.69
CA HIS A 22 -14.34 -31.79 -7.01
C HIS A 22 -13.00 -31.59 -7.73
N PRO A 23 -12.33 -32.65 -8.22
CA PRO A 23 -11.43 -32.47 -9.33
C PRO A 23 -12.33 -32.14 -10.52
N ALA A 24 -12.53 -30.85 -10.78
CA ALA A 24 -12.93 -30.47 -12.13
C ALA A 24 -11.81 -30.98 -13.03
N ALA A 25 -12.17 -31.86 -13.97
CA ALA A 25 -11.26 -32.28 -15.02
C ALA A 25 -10.58 -31.03 -15.59
N ALA A 26 -9.24 -31.06 -15.67
CA ALA A 26 -8.42 -29.94 -16.13
C ALA A 26 -8.98 -29.42 -17.46
N ALA A 27 -9.56 -28.22 -17.44
CA ALA A 27 -9.80 -27.51 -18.68
C ALA A 27 -8.42 -27.08 -19.21
N GLU A 28 -8.06 -27.60 -20.39
CA GLU A 28 -6.91 -27.21 -21.22
C GLU A 28 -7.07 -25.76 -21.73
N GLY A 29 -7.13 -24.81 -20.80
CA GLY A 29 -7.23 -23.38 -21.06
C GLY A 29 -5.86 -22.73 -21.16
N ARG A 30 -5.67 -21.77 -22.07
CA ARG A 30 -4.43 -20.98 -22.13
C ARG A 30 -4.64 -19.56 -21.60
N VAL A 31 -3.55 -18.94 -21.16
CA VAL A 31 -3.52 -17.54 -20.73
C VAL A 31 -2.77 -16.71 -21.75
N VAL A 32 -3.42 -15.66 -22.27
CA VAL A 32 -2.81 -14.68 -23.16
C VAL A 32 -2.78 -13.32 -22.45
N MET A 33 -1.60 -12.75 -22.31
CA MET A 33 -1.39 -11.42 -21.75
C MET A 33 -0.93 -10.46 -22.85
N VAL A 34 -1.80 -9.53 -23.24
CA VAL A 34 -1.45 -8.45 -24.17
C VAL A 34 -0.95 -7.25 -23.35
N VAL A 35 0.32 -6.90 -23.55
CA VAL A 35 0.97 -5.75 -22.96
C VAL A 35 0.83 -4.56 -23.91
N ILE A 36 0.15 -3.53 -23.43
CA ILE A 36 0.07 -2.22 -24.08
C ILE A 36 0.72 -1.23 -23.12
N ASP A 37 2.05 -1.28 -23.01
CA ASP A 37 2.77 -0.40 -22.10
C ASP A 37 2.54 1.07 -22.47
N ARG A 38 2.60 1.98 -21.48
CA ARG A 38 2.30 3.41 -21.64
C ARG A 38 0.85 3.72 -22.03
N MET A 39 -0.06 2.78 -21.82
CA MET A 39 -1.51 3.05 -21.86
C MET A 39 -1.99 3.59 -20.52
N SER A 40 -2.85 4.61 -20.56
CA SER A 40 -3.53 5.23 -19.42
C SER A 40 -4.97 4.75 -19.31
N LEU A 41 -5.61 4.96 -18.16
CA LEU A 41 -7.03 4.65 -17.98
C LEU A 41 -7.93 5.49 -18.91
N ASN A 42 -7.53 6.71 -19.24
CA ASN A 42 -8.32 7.60 -20.10
C ASN A 42 -8.35 7.12 -21.55
N ASP A 43 -7.33 6.38 -22.00
CA ASP A 43 -7.29 5.83 -23.36
C ASP A 43 -8.43 4.83 -23.61
N LEU A 44 -8.91 4.14 -22.56
CA LEU A 44 -10.09 3.27 -22.66
C LEU A 44 -11.39 4.03 -22.96
N GLY A 45 -11.44 5.34 -22.64
CA GLY A 45 -12.61 6.19 -22.89
C GLY A 45 -12.60 6.91 -24.24
N THR A 46 -11.63 6.62 -25.11
CA THR A 46 -11.46 7.27 -26.42
C THR A 46 -12.34 6.70 -27.53
N GLY A 47 -13.14 5.67 -27.23
CA GLY A 47 -13.97 4.95 -28.20
C GLY A 47 -13.29 3.71 -28.81
N ALA A 48 -11.95 3.66 -28.82
CA ALA A 48 -11.20 2.56 -29.44
C ALA A 48 -11.52 1.19 -28.80
N PHE A 49 -11.79 1.16 -27.49
CA PHE A 49 -12.04 -0.07 -26.72
C PHE A 49 -13.53 -0.31 -26.42
N ASP A 50 -14.46 0.37 -27.10
CA ASP A 50 -15.91 0.30 -26.81
C ASP A 50 -16.50 -1.11 -26.96
N THR A 51 -15.91 -1.95 -27.81
CA THR A 51 -16.32 -3.36 -27.97
C THR A 51 -15.75 -4.26 -26.88
N ILE A 52 -14.59 -3.92 -26.31
CA ILE A 52 -13.83 -4.75 -25.37
C ILE A 52 -14.26 -4.46 -23.93
N VAL A 53 -14.38 -3.19 -23.56
CA VAL A 53 -14.68 -2.74 -22.19
C VAL A 53 -15.93 -3.40 -21.61
N PRO A 54 -17.07 -3.50 -22.31
CA PRO A 54 -18.28 -4.12 -21.77
C PRO A 54 -18.14 -5.62 -21.46
N GLN A 55 -17.19 -6.29 -22.09
CA GLN A 55 -16.94 -7.74 -21.95
C GLN A 55 -15.86 -8.04 -20.90
N ALA A 56 -15.22 -7.02 -20.34
CA ALA A 56 -14.09 -7.16 -19.43
C ALA A 56 -14.48 -6.86 -17.98
N ALA A 57 -13.78 -7.48 -17.04
CA ALA A 57 -13.61 -6.93 -15.72
C ALA A 57 -12.51 -5.86 -15.75
N LEU A 58 -12.73 -4.72 -15.10
CA LEU A 58 -11.82 -3.58 -15.12
C LEU A 58 -11.16 -3.35 -13.76
N GLY A 59 -9.91 -2.89 -13.76
CA GLY A 59 -9.22 -2.44 -12.55
C GLY A 59 -8.13 -1.42 -12.81
N LEU A 60 -7.70 -0.76 -11.73
CA LEU A 60 -6.51 0.07 -11.66
C LEU A 60 -5.38 -0.73 -11.01
N MET A 61 -4.29 -0.88 -11.73
CA MET A 61 -3.11 -1.59 -11.29
C MET A 61 -2.10 -0.61 -10.70
N ASN A 62 -1.68 -0.85 -9.45
CA ASN A 62 -0.50 -0.24 -8.87
C ASN A 62 0.75 -0.82 -9.54
N THR A 63 1.60 0.07 -10.04
CA THR A 63 2.78 -0.25 -10.85
C THR A 63 4.09 -0.14 -10.04
N ASN A 64 4.02 -0.29 -8.72
CA ASN A 64 5.24 -0.27 -7.90
C ASN A 64 6.16 -1.45 -8.22
N SER A 65 7.45 -1.23 -8.01
CA SER A 65 8.48 -2.22 -8.21
C SER A 65 9.45 -2.23 -7.02
N GLY A 66 10.53 -3.00 -7.10
CA GLY A 66 11.57 -3.03 -6.07
C GLY A 66 12.42 -1.75 -6.03
N GLY A 67 12.28 -0.86 -7.02
CA GLY A 67 13.09 0.34 -7.19
C GLY A 67 12.27 1.50 -7.77
N ILE A 68 12.86 2.23 -8.73
CA ILE A 68 12.13 3.27 -9.46
C ILE A 68 11.05 2.65 -10.35
N ARG A 69 9.97 3.39 -10.59
CA ARG A 69 8.92 2.99 -11.54
C ARG A 69 9.39 3.28 -12.97
N ASN A 70 10.06 2.29 -13.56
CA ASN A 70 10.48 2.29 -14.95
C ASN A 70 10.04 0.97 -15.61
N VAL A 71 10.07 0.94 -16.95
CA VAL A 71 9.63 -0.21 -17.77
C VAL A 71 10.29 -1.52 -17.33
N GLU A 72 11.61 -1.50 -17.12
CA GLU A 72 12.36 -2.69 -16.72
C GLU A 72 11.87 -3.26 -15.39
N ASN A 73 11.71 -2.43 -14.35
CA ASN A 73 11.33 -2.91 -13.03
C ASN A 73 9.85 -3.31 -12.95
N THR A 74 8.96 -2.64 -13.68
CA THR A 74 7.52 -2.95 -13.67
C THR A 74 7.25 -4.31 -14.30
N HIS A 75 7.84 -4.61 -15.46
CA HIS A 75 7.71 -5.89 -16.14
C HIS A 75 8.35 -7.03 -15.33
N ALA A 76 9.57 -6.80 -14.82
CA ALA A 76 10.25 -7.77 -13.97
C ALA A 76 9.44 -8.13 -12.72
N SER A 77 8.79 -7.15 -12.10
CA SER A 77 7.97 -7.38 -10.90
C SER A 77 6.71 -8.20 -11.18
N ILE A 78 6.14 -8.08 -12.38
CA ILE A 78 5.03 -8.93 -12.83
C ILE A 78 5.49 -10.38 -12.89
N GLY A 79 6.53 -10.70 -13.67
CA GLY A 79 7.04 -12.07 -13.82
C GLY A 79 7.57 -12.70 -12.52
N ALA A 80 8.03 -11.88 -11.58
CA ALA A 80 8.48 -12.33 -10.26
C ALA A 80 7.33 -12.56 -9.25
N GLY A 81 6.11 -12.09 -9.52
CA GLY A 81 5.02 -12.04 -8.53
C GLY A 81 5.38 -11.32 -7.22
N SER A 82 6.43 -10.49 -7.29
CA SER A 82 7.06 -9.79 -6.18
C SER A 82 7.82 -8.58 -6.71
N ARG A 83 8.04 -7.58 -5.86
CA ARG A 83 8.69 -6.33 -6.27
C ARG A 83 10.19 -6.59 -6.48
N ILE A 84 10.70 -6.48 -7.70
CA ILE A 84 12.14 -6.66 -8.00
C ILE A 84 12.73 -5.49 -8.78
N VAL A 85 14.05 -5.52 -8.96
CA VAL A 85 14.83 -4.48 -9.67
C VAL A 85 15.58 -5.10 -10.83
N ALA A 86 15.39 -4.52 -12.01
CA ALA A 86 16.03 -4.90 -13.27
C ALA A 86 16.61 -3.68 -14.03
N THR A 87 16.67 -2.49 -13.42
CA THR A 87 17.15 -1.25 -14.06
C THR A 87 18.54 -1.40 -14.70
N GLY A 88 18.61 -1.04 -15.98
CA GLY A 88 19.78 -1.11 -16.85
C GLY A 88 20.10 -2.51 -17.38
N ALA A 89 19.19 -3.48 -17.26
CA ALA A 89 19.37 -4.85 -17.74
C ALA A 89 18.11 -5.46 -18.39
N GLY A 90 16.91 -4.93 -18.12
CA GLY A 90 15.63 -5.59 -18.43
C GLY A 90 15.16 -5.54 -19.89
N PHE A 91 15.95 -4.96 -20.80
CA PHE A 91 15.63 -4.91 -22.23
C PHE A 91 16.39 -5.92 -23.08
N LEU A 92 17.31 -6.68 -22.49
CA LEU A 92 18.31 -7.48 -23.21
C LEU A 92 17.80 -8.90 -23.53
N ALA A 93 16.60 -8.99 -24.11
CA ALA A 93 16.03 -10.25 -24.61
C ALA A 93 16.20 -10.37 -26.13
N PHE A 94 16.56 -11.57 -26.59
CA PHE A 94 16.89 -11.86 -27.98
C PHE A 94 16.43 -13.26 -28.36
N GLU A 95 16.13 -13.46 -29.65
CA GLU A 95 15.96 -14.80 -30.19
C GLU A 95 17.31 -15.53 -30.20
N VAL A 96 17.31 -16.86 -30.06
CA VAL A 96 18.54 -17.65 -29.93
C VAL A 96 19.49 -17.49 -31.11
N ASP A 97 18.95 -17.36 -32.32
CA ASP A 97 19.67 -17.19 -33.58
C ASP A 97 19.93 -15.71 -33.96
N GLU A 98 19.38 -14.77 -33.20
CA GLU A 98 19.61 -13.34 -33.41
C GLU A 98 21.07 -12.96 -33.13
N TRP A 99 21.65 -12.15 -34.02
CA TRP A 99 23.03 -11.74 -33.89
C TRP A 99 23.21 -10.60 -32.89
N VAL A 100 23.93 -10.88 -31.80
CA VAL A 100 24.33 -9.88 -30.82
C VAL A 100 25.82 -9.63 -30.97
N GLN A 101 26.16 -8.42 -31.44
CA GLN A 101 27.53 -8.01 -31.80
C GLN A 101 28.14 -8.86 -32.93
N ARG A 102 28.68 -10.03 -32.61
CA ARG A 102 29.44 -10.90 -33.54
C ARG A 102 29.13 -12.39 -33.40
N ILE A 103 28.19 -12.77 -32.56
CA ILE A 103 27.79 -14.16 -32.32
C ILE A 103 26.27 -14.24 -32.12
N PRO A 104 25.66 -15.42 -32.34
CA PRO A 104 24.27 -15.65 -31.98
C PRO A 104 24.01 -15.42 -30.48
N ALA A 105 22.86 -14.87 -30.13
CA ALA A 105 22.51 -14.57 -28.75
C ALA A 105 22.47 -15.84 -27.88
N GLY A 106 22.05 -16.98 -28.45
CA GLY A 106 22.05 -18.27 -27.77
C GLY A 106 23.45 -18.73 -27.34
N GLU A 107 24.47 -18.49 -28.16
CA GLU A 107 25.86 -18.79 -27.79
C GLU A 107 26.35 -17.86 -26.68
N GLU A 108 26.07 -16.57 -26.77
CA GLU A 108 26.44 -15.60 -25.73
C GLU A 108 25.71 -15.90 -24.42
N TYR A 109 24.44 -16.29 -24.49
CA TYR A 109 23.66 -16.76 -23.36
C TYR A 109 24.31 -17.96 -22.71
N ALA A 110 24.66 -19.00 -23.48
CA ALA A 110 25.34 -20.19 -22.97
C ALA A 110 26.68 -19.86 -22.30
N ARG A 111 27.44 -18.89 -22.83
CA ARG A 111 28.69 -18.41 -22.19
C ARG A 111 28.45 -17.71 -20.86
N ARG A 112 27.33 -16.99 -20.71
CA ARG A 112 26.99 -16.24 -19.48
C ARG A 112 26.32 -17.10 -18.41
N THR A 113 25.55 -18.10 -18.82
CA THR A 113 24.70 -18.89 -17.90
C THR A 113 25.16 -20.34 -17.74
N GLY A 114 25.96 -20.86 -18.67
CA GLY A 114 26.32 -22.27 -18.76
C GLY A 114 25.20 -23.17 -19.27
N VAL A 115 24.12 -22.60 -19.82
CA VAL A 115 22.93 -23.33 -20.29
C VAL A 115 22.74 -23.10 -21.77
N THR A 116 22.64 -24.17 -22.55
CA THR A 116 22.27 -24.10 -23.96
C THR A 116 20.77 -23.86 -24.09
N ALA A 117 20.39 -22.84 -24.85
CA ALA A 117 19.01 -22.53 -25.14
C ALA A 117 18.49 -23.39 -26.32
N PRO A 118 17.27 -23.95 -26.25
CA PRO A 118 16.66 -24.67 -27.38
C PRO A 118 16.39 -23.74 -28.57
N ASP A 119 16.27 -24.32 -29.77
CA ASP A 119 15.86 -23.57 -30.96
C ASP A 119 14.43 -22.99 -30.79
N GLY A 120 14.20 -21.80 -31.33
CA GLY A 120 12.92 -21.09 -31.23
C GLY A 120 12.63 -20.46 -29.86
N SER A 121 13.54 -20.59 -28.90
CA SER A 121 13.43 -19.96 -27.59
C SER A 121 13.93 -18.51 -27.58
N VAL A 122 13.60 -17.78 -26.52
CA VAL A 122 14.12 -16.41 -26.28
C VAL A 122 15.02 -16.41 -25.05
N VAL A 123 16.18 -15.77 -25.17
CA VAL A 123 17.21 -15.68 -24.13
C VAL A 123 17.38 -14.25 -23.63
N HIS A 124 17.54 -14.09 -22.31
CA HIS A 124 17.75 -12.80 -21.68
C HIS A 124 19.22 -12.63 -21.21
N LEU A 125 20.02 -11.90 -21.99
CA LEU A 125 21.46 -11.72 -21.78
C LEU A 125 21.82 -10.91 -20.52
N GLY A 126 20.85 -10.16 -19.97
CA GLY A 126 21.00 -9.39 -18.73
C GLY A 126 20.73 -10.16 -17.43
N ILE A 127 20.43 -11.48 -17.50
CA ILE A 127 19.88 -12.23 -16.36
C ILE A 127 20.76 -12.21 -15.10
N ALA A 128 22.08 -12.37 -15.24
CA ALA A 128 23.01 -12.38 -14.11
C ALA A 128 22.97 -11.05 -13.33
N ARG A 129 22.89 -9.91 -14.04
CA ARG A 129 22.79 -8.59 -13.41
C ARG A 129 21.46 -8.41 -12.68
N ILE A 130 20.37 -8.94 -13.21
CA ILE A 130 19.06 -8.89 -12.55
C ILE A 130 19.08 -9.70 -11.24
N TRP A 131 19.76 -10.85 -11.23
CA TRP A 131 20.00 -11.63 -10.02
C TRP A 131 20.75 -10.82 -8.96
N ASP A 132 21.84 -10.16 -9.32
CA ASP A 132 22.63 -9.35 -8.37
C ASP A 132 21.81 -8.18 -7.80
N LEU A 133 21.06 -7.48 -8.66
CA LEU A 133 20.17 -6.39 -8.25
C LEU A 133 19.07 -6.88 -7.30
N THR A 134 18.50 -8.06 -7.58
CA THR A 134 17.43 -8.66 -6.77
C THR A 134 17.97 -9.18 -5.43
N ARG A 135 19.16 -9.80 -5.40
CA ARG A 135 19.83 -10.27 -4.17
C ARG A 135 20.21 -9.13 -3.23
N ALA A 136 20.44 -7.94 -3.78
CA ALA A 136 20.72 -6.74 -2.99
C ALA A 136 19.47 -6.17 -2.28
N LEU A 137 18.27 -6.68 -2.56
CA LEU A 137 17.04 -6.22 -1.92
C LEU A 137 16.97 -6.63 -0.44
N PRO A 138 16.34 -5.82 0.42
CA PRO A 138 16.23 -6.10 1.86
C PRO A 138 15.11 -7.12 2.19
N TYR A 139 14.66 -7.89 1.21
CA TYR A 139 13.65 -8.94 1.33
C TYR A 139 13.91 -9.99 0.25
N GLN A 140 13.44 -11.22 0.50
CA GLN A 140 13.54 -12.29 -0.46
C GLN A 140 12.57 -12.07 -1.63
N ALA A 141 13.07 -12.20 -2.84
CA ALA A 141 12.32 -12.21 -4.09
C ALA A 141 13.04 -13.12 -5.09
N GLU A 142 12.30 -13.70 -6.04
CA GLU A 142 12.84 -14.61 -7.05
C GLU A 142 12.65 -14.04 -8.45
N VAL A 143 13.73 -14.01 -9.21
CA VAL A 143 13.72 -13.60 -10.62
C VAL A 143 13.01 -14.68 -11.44
N GLY A 144 12.11 -14.28 -12.35
CA GLY A 144 11.44 -15.21 -13.27
C GLY A 144 10.64 -16.32 -12.56
N ALA A 145 10.10 -16.04 -11.37
CA ALA A 145 9.40 -17.04 -10.57
C ALA A 145 8.16 -17.61 -11.27
N LEU A 146 7.43 -16.80 -12.04
CA LEU A 146 6.31 -17.27 -12.87
C LEU A 146 6.76 -18.30 -13.90
N GLY A 147 7.69 -17.92 -14.79
CA GLY A 147 8.19 -18.82 -15.84
C GLY A 147 8.83 -20.08 -15.27
N THR A 148 9.59 -19.97 -14.18
CA THR A 148 10.20 -21.12 -13.49
C THR A 148 9.13 -22.10 -13.00
N THR A 149 8.07 -21.58 -12.38
CA THR A 149 7.02 -22.43 -11.79
C THR A 149 6.20 -23.10 -12.89
N LEU A 150 5.83 -22.38 -13.95
CA LEU A 150 5.11 -22.94 -15.10
C LEU A 150 5.94 -24.05 -15.76
N ARG A 151 7.21 -23.78 -16.10
CA ARG A 151 8.10 -24.76 -16.72
C ARG A 151 8.30 -26.02 -15.87
N THR A 152 8.46 -25.86 -14.56
CA THR A 152 8.64 -27.00 -13.65
C THR A 152 7.39 -27.88 -13.57
N ASN A 153 6.20 -27.33 -13.86
CA ASN A 153 4.94 -28.06 -13.97
C ASN A 153 4.65 -28.55 -15.40
N GLY A 154 5.63 -28.47 -16.31
CA GLY A 154 5.50 -28.94 -17.70
C GLY A 154 4.71 -28.02 -18.62
N LEU A 155 4.45 -26.78 -18.21
CA LEU A 155 3.77 -25.77 -19.02
C LEU A 155 4.77 -24.93 -19.81
N VAL A 156 4.35 -24.50 -21.00
CA VAL A 156 5.17 -23.77 -21.98
C VAL A 156 4.88 -22.28 -21.91
N THR A 157 5.94 -21.46 -21.79
CA THR A 157 5.83 -20.00 -21.84
C THR A 157 6.26 -19.43 -23.20
N GLY A 158 5.58 -18.38 -23.64
CA GLY A 158 5.84 -17.72 -24.91
C GLY A 158 5.88 -16.20 -24.82
N VAL A 159 6.63 -15.57 -25.73
CA VAL A 159 6.65 -14.11 -25.88
C VAL A 159 6.60 -13.68 -27.35
N LEU A 160 5.81 -12.65 -27.66
CA LEU A 160 5.67 -12.08 -29.00
C LEU A 160 5.82 -10.57 -28.99
N GLY A 161 6.45 -10.04 -30.04
CA GLY A 161 6.57 -8.61 -30.28
C GLY A 161 7.62 -7.92 -29.42
N ASN A 162 7.87 -6.67 -29.75
CA ASN A 162 8.85 -5.84 -29.08
C ASN A 162 8.45 -4.35 -29.11
N ALA A 163 9.20 -3.55 -28.35
CA ALA A 163 9.12 -2.10 -28.34
C ALA A 163 10.41 -1.45 -28.88
N ASP A 164 11.22 -2.17 -29.66
CA ASP A 164 12.51 -1.73 -30.20
C ASP A 164 12.38 -0.35 -30.86
N TRP A 165 13.35 0.51 -30.57
CA TRP A 165 13.29 1.92 -30.91
C TRP A 165 14.66 2.43 -31.33
N ASP A 166 14.74 3.08 -32.50
CA ASP A 166 15.96 3.71 -33.02
C ASP A 166 17.17 2.75 -33.09
N GLY A 167 16.91 1.50 -33.50
CA GLY A 167 17.93 0.44 -33.56
C GLY A 167 18.41 -0.07 -32.20
N ILE A 168 17.78 0.34 -31.11
CA ILE A 168 18.08 -0.09 -29.75
C ILE A 168 17.01 -1.08 -29.27
N PRO A 169 17.40 -2.30 -28.86
CA PRO A 169 16.48 -3.27 -28.29
C PRO A 169 15.75 -2.74 -27.04
N ARG A 170 14.44 -2.96 -27.02
CA ARG A 170 13.48 -2.63 -25.96
C ARG A 170 12.47 -3.77 -25.85
N ARG A 171 12.88 -4.87 -25.22
CA ARG A 171 12.10 -6.12 -25.18
C ARG A 171 11.71 -6.55 -23.76
N PRO A 172 11.00 -5.69 -22.99
CA PRO A 172 10.73 -5.94 -21.58
C PRO A 172 9.70 -7.05 -21.33
N ALA A 173 8.83 -7.38 -22.30
CA ALA A 173 7.83 -8.44 -22.16
C ALA A 173 8.43 -9.81 -21.82
N ALA A 174 9.65 -10.10 -22.29
CA ALA A 174 10.35 -11.34 -21.96
C ALA A 174 10.56 -11.48 -20.44
N MET A 175 10.70 -10.38 -19.69
CA MET A 175 10.84 -10.39 -18.23
C MET A 175 9.59 -10.92 -17.51
N ILE A 176 8.42 -10.89 -18.16
CA ILE A 176 7.18 -11.43 -17.61
C ILE A 176 7.14 -12.95 -17.77
N ALA A 177 7.54 -13.46 -18.94
CA ALA A 177 7.41 -14.88 -19.31
C ALA A 177 8.64 -15.73 -18.94
N MET A 178 9.82 -15.13 -18.80
CA MET A 178 11.07 -15.87 -18.61
C MET A 178 11.13 -16.59 -17.27
N ASP A 179 11.86 -17.70 -17.26
CA ASP A 179 12.25 -18.37 -16.02
C ASP A 179 13.39 -17.64 -15.29
N GLY A 180 13.79 -18.18 -14.14
CA GLY A 180 14.87 -17.63 -13.32
C GLY A 180 16.26 -17.72 -13.95
N ARG A 181 16.39 -18.40 -15.09
CA ARG A 181 17.61 -18.42 -15.91
C ARG A 181 17.52 -17.47 -17.10
N GLY A 182 16.42 -16.75 -17.26
CA GLY A 182 16.22 -15.81 -18.36
C GLY A 182 15.89 -16.50 -19.67
N LEU A 183 15.26 -17.67 -19.64
CA LEU A 183 14.81 -18.41 -20.82
C LEU A 183 13.28 -18.37 -20.92
N VAL A 184 12.75 -18.11 -22.12
CA VAL A 184 11.33 -18.30 -22.48
C VAL A 184 11.28 -19.45 -23.49
N ASP A 185 10.34 -20.40 -23.34
CA ASP A 185 10.34 -21.63 -24.16
C ASP A 185 10.19 -21.35 -25.66
N TRP A 186 9.40 -20.35 -26.02
CA TRP A 186 9.12 -19.98 -27.41
C TRP A 186 8.97 -18.47 -27.59
N GLY A 187 9.37 -17.92 -28.73
CA GLY A 187 9.01 -16.54 -29.03
C GLY A 187 9.40 -16.04 -30.41
N VAL A 188 8.77 -14.93 -30.78
CA VAL A 188 9.05 -14.15 -32.00
C VAL A 188 9.04 -12.67 -31.60
N ILE A 189 10.22 -12.12 -31.37
CA ILE A 189 10.45 -10.78 -30.81
C ILE A 189 11.46 -9.96 -31.62
N GLY A 190 11.98 -10.49 -32.72
CA GLY A 190 12.91 -9.81 -33.61
C GLY A 190 12.27 -8.71 -34.47
N ASP A 191 13.08 -8.17 -35.37
CA ASP A 191 12.70 -7.10 -36.30
C ASP A 191 11.58 -7.51 -37.27
N GLU A 192 11.39 -8.82 -37.48
CA GLU A 192 10.28 -9.35 -38.28
C GLU A 192 8.91 -9.04 -37.68
N THR A 193 8.83 -8.66 -36.39
CA THR A 193 7.58 -8.17 -35.77
C THR A 193 7.30 -6.70 -36.05
N LEU A 194 8.14 -6.03 -36.86
CA LEU A 194 8.07 -4.61 -37.18
C LEU A 194 7.82 -4.37 -38.67
N THR A 195 7.17 -3.26 -38.96
CA THR A 195 6.92 -2.78 -40.32
C THR A 195 7.31 -1.32 -40.46
N THR A 196 7.79 -0.95 -41.65
CA THR A 196 8.20 0.43 -41.95
C THR A 196 6.97 1.32 -42.11
N ASP A 197 7.00 2.50 -41.48
CA ASP A 197 5.96 3.51 -41.58
C ASP A 197 6.60 4.90 -41.57
N SER A 198 6.65 5.55 -42.74
CA SER A 198 7.27 6.87 -42.90
C SER A 198 6.55 8.00 -42.14
N GLN A 199 5.31 7.77 -41.69
CA GLN A 199 4.53 8.74 -40.93
C GLN A 199 4.71 8.55 -39.41
N PHE A 200 5.24 7.39 -38.99
CA PHE A 200 5.51 7.11 -37.58
C PHE A 200 6.91 7.62 -37.19
N PRO A 201 7.07 8.31 -36.03
CA PRO A 201 8.38 8.73 -35.55
C PRO A 201 9.35 7.55 -35.52
N GLY A 202 10.58 7.72 -35.99
CA GLY A 202 11.55 6.62 -36.10
C GLY A 202 11.32 5.66 -37.28
N GLY A 203 10.29 5.87 -38.09
CA GLY A 203 10.08 5.16 -39.36
C GLY A 203 9.61 3.71 -39.22
N VAL A 204 9.35 3.23 -38.00
CA VAL A 204 9.00 1.84 -37.72
C VAL A 204 7.87 1.77 -36.70
N ARG A 205 6.96 0.82 -36.90
CA ARG A 205 5.89 0.49 -35.95
C ARG A 205 5.68 -1.02 -35.89
N THR A 206 4.81 -1.44 -34.98
CA THR A 206 4.42 -2.85 -34.85
C THR A 206 3.76 -3.36 -36.14
N ASP A 207 4.18 -4.54 -36.60
CA ASP A 207 3.49 -5.29 -37.63
C ASP A 207 2.39 -6.16 -36.99
N TYR A 208 1.19 -5.60 -36.89
CA TYR A 208 0.04 -6.26 -36.29
C TYR A 208 -0.40 -7.51 -37.05
N GLU A 209 -0.17 -7.60 -38.36
CA GLU A 209 -0.53 -8.79 -39.15
C GLU A 209 0.44 -9.93 -38.89
N ARG A 210 1.75 -9.65 -38.90
CA ARG A 210 2.76 -10.65 -38.56
C ARG A 210 2.62 -11.12 -37.11
N LEU A 211 2.37 -10.21 -36.16
CA LEU A 211 2.10 -10.60 -34.77
C LEU A 211 0.87 -11.47 -34.63
N PHE A 212 -0.21 -11.17 -35.36
CA PHE A 212 -1.42 -11.98 -35.29
C PHE A 212 -1.21 -13.36 -35.91
N ALA A 213 -0.42 -13.46 -36.98
CA ALA A 213 0.00 -14.74 -37.55
C ALA A 213 0.83 -15.56 -36.54
N ALA A 214 1.83 -14.95 -35.89
CA ALA A 214 2.62 -15.59 -34.85
C ALA A 214 1.76 -16.05 -33.66
N PHE A 215 0.76 -15.25 -33.26
CA PHE A 215 -0.21 -15.66 -32.25
C PHE A 215 -0.98 -16.93 -32.65
N ARG A 216 -1.35 -17.10 -33.92
CA ARG A 216 -2.01 -18.33 -34.39
C ARG A 216 -1.06 -19.53 -34.46
N GLU A 217 0.24 -19.31 -34.59
CA GLU A 217 1.28 -20.35 -34.56
C GLU A 217 1.53 -20.88 -33.13
N SER A 218 1.20 -20.10 -32.09
CA SER A 218 1.44 -20.40 -30.67
C SER A 218 0.55 -21.51 -30.04
N THR A 219 0.08 -22.48 -30.82
CA THR A 219 -0.89 -23.51 -30.39
C THR A 219 -0.45 -24.40 -29.23
N GLY A 220 0.85 -24.52 -28.96
CA GLY A 220 1.42 -25.29 -27.85
C GLY A 220 1.91 -24.44 -26.66
N VAL A 221 1.53 -23.16 -26.60
CA VAL A 221 1.95 -22.24 -25.53
C VAL A 221 0.80 -22.06 -24.52
N ASP A 222 1.05 -22.41 -23.26
CA ASP A 222 0.07 -22.31 -22.17
C ASP A 222 -0.03 -20.88 -21.60
N PHE A 223 1.09 -20.16 -21.54
CA PHE A 223 1.14 -18.76 -21.14
C PHE A 223 1.90 -17.91 -22.16
N LEU A 224 1.18 -17.06 -22.88
CA LEU A 224 1.72 -16.22 -23.94
C LEU A 224 1.66 -14.73 -23.55
N VAL A 225 2.78 -14.03 -23.65
CA VAL A 225 2.86 -12.57 -23.49
C VAL A 225 3.05 -11.90 -24.85
N ILE A 226 2.22 -10.93 -25.21
CA ILE A 226 2.29 -10.22 -26.50
C ILE A 226 2.52 -8.72 -26.24
N GLU A 227 3.65 -8.17 -26.68
CA GLU A 227 3.99 -6.76 -26.56
C GLU A 227 3.52 -5.96 -27.78
N LEU A 228 2.68 -4.94 -27.55
CA LEU A 228 2.31 -3.95 -28.57
C LEU A 228 3.11 -2.66 -28.35
N GLY A 229 4.24 -2.53 -29.03
CA GLY A 229 5.24 -1.51 -28.75
C GLY A 229 4.93 -0.08 -29.24
N ASP A 230 3.87 0.15 -30.01
CA ASP A 230 3.59 1.48 -30.62
C ASP A 230 3.49 2.60 -29.57
N LEU A 231 2.79 2.38 -28.46
CA LEU A 231 2.65 3.42 -27.42
C LEU A 231 3.97 3.68 -26.68
N SER A 232 4.78 2.65 -26.46
CA SER A 232 6.13 2.77 -25.88
C SER A 232 7.04 3.62 -26.77
N ARG A 233 7.05 3.34 -28.08
CA ARG A 233 7.80 4.12 -29.07
C ARG A 233 7.36 5.58 -29.10
N LEU A 234 6.05 5.84 -29.08
CA LEU A 234 5.52 7.21 -29.04
C LEU A 234 5.87 7.95 -27.74
N ASP A 235 5.89 7.26 -26.58
CA ASP A 235 6.29 7.87 -25.30
C ASP A 235 7.80 8.20 -25.29
N GLU A 236 8.65 7.36 -25.89
CA GLU A 236 10.09 7.65 -26.09
C GLU A 236 10.30 8.79 -27.10
N ALA A 237 9.52 8.84 -28.20
CA ALA A 237 9.61 9.88 -29.22
C ALA A 237 9.06 11.24 -28.76
N ARG A 238 8.21 11.27 -27.73
CA ARG A 238 7.47 12.45 -27.26
C ARG A 238 8.28 13.75 -27.16
N PRO A 239 9.55 13.78 -26.66
CA PRO A 239 10.32 15.01 -26.60
C PRO A 239 10.59 15.66 -27.96
N ASN A 240 10.50 14.90 -29.05
CA ASN A 240 10.85 15.31 -30.41
C ASN A 240 9.63 15.45 -31.33
N VAL A 241 8.41 15.28 -30.82
CA VAL A 241 7.17 15.30 -31.61
C VAL A 241 6.24 16.39 -31.09
N LEU A 242 5.65 17.19 -31.98
CA LEU A 242 4.70 18.23 -31.61
C LEU A 242 3.44 17.63 -30.96
N PRO A 243 2.83 18.30 -29.95
CA PRO A 243 1.72 17.74 -29.18
C PRO A 243 0.53 17.25 -30.02
N ASP A 244 0.10 18.02 -31.02
CA ASP A 244 -1.05 17.67 -31.86
C ASP A 244 -0.76 16.45 -32.76
N VAL A 245 0.47 16.36 -33.27
CA VAL A 245 0.93 15.22 -34.07
C VAL A 245 0.98 13.97 -33.19
N LEU A 246 1.54 14.08 -31.98
CA LEU A 246 1.59 12.98 -31.03
C LEU A 246 0.19 12.50 -30.63
N ALA A 247 -0.75 13.41 -30.41
CA ALA A 247 -2.13 13.06 -30.07
C ALA A 247 -2.80 12.26 -31.21
N GLY A 248 -2.64 12.69 -32.46
CA GLY A 248 -3.14 11.98 -33.63
C GLY A 248 -2.52 10.59 -33.79
N LEU A 249 -1.19 10.49 -33.66
CA LEU A 249 -0.46 9.22 -33.73
C LEU A 249 -0.86 8.26 -32.60
N ARG A 250 -1.05 8.78 -31.38
CA ARG A 250 -1.52 8.01 -30.22
C ARG A 250 -2.91 7.45 -30.48
N ALA A 251 -3.85 8.28 -30.95
CA ALA A 251 -5.21 7.84 -31.25
C ALA A 251 -5.23 6.72 -32.33
N ALA A 252 -4.46 6.89 -33.41
CA ALA A 252 -4.32 5.86 -34.44
C ALA A 252 -3.71 4.56 -33.90
N SER A 253 -2.70 4.66 -33.03
CA SER A 253 -2.05 3.50 -32.41
C SER A 253 -2.97 2.77 -31.44
N LEU A 254 -3.77 3.49 -30.66
CA LEU A 254 -4.81 2.91 -29.80
C LEU A 254 -5.86 2.14 -30.60
N GLY A 255 -6.28 2.69 -31.75
CA GLY A 255 -7.19 1.99 -32.67
C GLY A 255 -6.63 0.64 -33.14
N ARG A 256 -5.36 0.60 -33.57
CA ARG A 256 -4.70 -0.65 -33.97
C ARG A 256 -4.54 -1.63 -32.80
N CYS A 257 -4.17 -1.15 -31.62
CA CYS A 257 -4.07 -1.98 -30.43
C CYS A 257 -5.42 -2.62 -30.07
N ALA A 258 -6.50 -1.83 -30.07
CA ALA A 258 -7.83 -2.32 -29.76
C ALA A 258 -8.32 -3.34 -30.80
N GLU A 259 -8.09 -3.08 -32.10
CA GLU A 259 -8.40 -4.04 -33.17
C GLU A 259 -7.65 -5.36 -32.97
N PHE A 260 -6.36 -5.30 -32.65
CA PHE A 260 -5.56 -6.50 -32.37
C PHE A 260 -6.07 -7.28 -31.16
N VAL A 261 -6.37 -6.60 -30.05
CA VAL A 261 -6.95 -7.22 -28.86
C VAL A 261 -8.28 -7.90 -29.17
N GLU A 262 -9.15 -7.26 -29.97
CA GLU A 262 -10.42 -7.84 -30.37
C GLU A 262 -10.24 -9.07 -31.28
N ARG A 263 -9.27 -9.06 -32.20
CA ARG A 263 -8.92 -10.23 -33.01
C ARG A 263 -8.43 -11.39 -32.15
N VAL A 264 -7.53 -11.14 -31.19
CA VAL A 264 -7.07 -12.14 -30.22
C VAL A 264 -8.25 -12.69 -29.42
N ARG A 265 -9.10 -11.82 -28.87
CA ARG A 265 -10.28 -12.20 -28.08
C ARG A 265 -11.21 -13.15 -28.83
N ARG A 266 -11.42 -12.95 -30.14
CA ARG A 266 -12.30 -13.80 -30.97
C ARG A 266 -11.76 -15.20 -31.22
N GLU A 267 -10.44 -15.39 -31.14
CA GLU A 267 -9.79 -16.70 -31.29
C GLU A 267 -9.72 -17.46 -29.95
N LEU A 268 -10.00 -16.79 -28.84
CA LEU A 268 -10.03 -17.40 -27.51
C LEU A 268 -11.43 -17.93 -27.19
N VAL A 269 -11.47 -19.04 -26.46
CA VAL A 269 -12.71 -19.67 -26.01
C VAL A 269 -13.07 -19.11 -24.63
N PRO A 270 -14.13 -18.30 -24.49
CA PRO A 270 -14.41 -17.54 -23.26
C PRO A 270 -14.55 -18.39 -21.99
N GLU A 271 -14.99 -19.64 -22.13
CA GLU A 271 -15.24 -20.56 -21.02
C GLU A 271 -13.97 -21.24 -20.49
N ARG A 272 -12.86 -21.22 -21.24
CA ARG A 272 -11.61 -21.89 -20.86
C ARG A 272 -10.36 -21.05 -20.97
N ASP A 273 -10.36 -19.96 -21.74
CA ASP A 273 -9.17 -19.14 -21.98
C ASP A 273 -9.24 -17.82 -21.21
N LEU A 274 -8.08 -17.31 -20.80
CA LEU A 274 -7.96 -16.03 -20.10
C LEU A 274 -7.19 -15.03 -20.95
N LEU A 275 -7.81 -13.88 -21.21
CA LEU A 275 -7.16 -12.71 -21.81
C LEU A 275 -6.95 -11.63 -20.76
N LEU A 276 -5.70 -11.26 -20.55
CA LEU A 276 -5.29 -10.11 -19.74
C LEU A 276 -4.78 -9.01 -20.66
N VAL A 277 -5.34 -7.80 -20.55
CA VAL A 277 -4.77 -6.61 -21.21
C VAL A 277 -4.21 -5.70 -20.14
N VAL A 278 -2.90 -5.48 -20.18
CA VAL A 278 -2.17 -4.82 -19.09
C VAL A 278 -1.29 -3.70 -19.61
N SER A 279 -1.14 -2.66 -18.78
CA SER A 279 -0.16 -1.58 -18.98
C SER A 279 0.79 -1.58 -17.80
N PRO A 280 1.95 -2.27 -17.86
CA PRO A 280 2.86 -2.38 -16.73
C PRO A 280 3.39 -1.03 -16.23
N THR A 281 3.56 -0.07 -17.13
CA THR A 281 4.11 1.26 -16.89
C THR A 281 3.17 2.33 -17.44
N PRO A 282 2.73 3.29 -16.62
CA PRO A 282 1.94 4.42 -17.11
C PRO A 282 2.74 5.29 -18.09
N PRO A 283 2.05 6.15 -18.89
CA PRO A 283 2.73 7.17 -19.70
C PRO A 283 3.71 8.02 -18.87
N ALA A 284 4.84 8.45 -19.45
CA ALA A 284 5.81 9.27 -18.70
C ALA A 284 5.21 10.62 -18.23
N VAL A 285 4.28 11.18 -19.01
CA VAL A 285 3.55 12.41 -18.63
C VAL A 285 2.67 12.19 -17.40
N ASP A 286 2.02 11.04 -17.31
CA ASP A 286 1.16 10.66 -16.18
C ASP A 286 1.98 10.43 -14.91
N ILE A 287 3.11 9.73 -15.02
CA ILE A 287 4.05 9.53 -13.90
C ILE A 287 4.51 10.88 -13.34
N THR A 288 4.84 11.83 -14.22
CA THR A 288 5.27 13.19 -13.84
C THR A 288 4.15 13.97 -13.17
N ALA A 289 2.91 13.78 -13.61
CA ALA A 289 1.70 14.36 -13.02
C ALA A 289 1.25 13.64 -11.72
N GLY A 290 1.97 12.62 -11.27
CA GLY A 290 1.61 11.81 -10.11
C GLY A 290 0.54 10.76 -10.38
N ASN A 291 0.03 10.63 -11.61
CA ASN A 291 -0.87 9.56 -12.02
C ASN A 291 -0.07 8.29 -12.34
N THR A 292 -0.03 7.36 -11.39
CA THR A 292 0.88 6.20 -11.46
C THR A 292 0.16 4.85 -11.48
N LEU A 293 -1.16 4.86 -11.49
CA LEU A 293 -1.97 3.66 -11.72
C LEU A 293 -2.19 3.49 -13.22
N SER A 294 -2.25 2.25 -13.65
CA SER A 294 -2.49 1.87 -15.04
C SER A 294 -3.72 0.97 -15.17
N PRO A 295 -4.37 0.92 -16.34
CA PRO A 295 -5.50 0.04 -16.54
C PRO A 295 -5.07 -1.44 -16.58
N VAL A 296 -5.94 -2.30 -16.09
CA VAL A 296 -5.92 -3.75 -16.31
C VAL A 296 -7.33 -4.22 -16.69
N LEU A 297 -7.40 -5.03 -17.74
CA LEU A 297 -8.62 -5.68 -18.19
C LEU A 297 -8.45 -7.19 -18.10
N MET A 298 -9.49 -7.86 -17.63
CA MET A 298 -9.55 -9.31 -17.52
C MET A 298 -10.79 -9.81 -18.27
N ILE A 299 -10.60 -10.68 -19.26
CA ILE A 299 -11.67 -11.23 -20.08
C ILE A 299 -11.51 -12.75 -20.07
N GLY A 300 -12.58 -13.47 -19.73
CA GLY A 300 -12.54 -14.92 -19.60
C GLY A 300 -13.71 -15.47 -18.78
N PRO A 301 -13.55 -16.64 -18.14
CA PRO A 301 -14.65 -17.38 -17.52
C PRO A 301 -15.35 -16.64 -16.36
N GLU A 302 -14.66 -15.71 -15.69
CA GLU A 302 -15.22 -14.92 -14.59
C GLU A 302 -16.20 -13.83 -15.06
N GLY A 303 -16.26 -13.55 -16.37
CA GLY A 303 -17.16 -12.54 -16.96
C GLY A 303 -16.69 -11.10 -16.72
N SER A 304 -17.63 -10.16 -16.86
CA SER A 304 -17.37 -8.73 -16.69
C SER A 304 -17.64 -8.24 -15.26
N GLY A 305 -17.08 -7.07 -14.94
CA GLY A 305 -17.28 -6.44 -13.64
C GLY A 305 -16.10 -5.62 -13.17
N THR A 306 -15.81 -5.67 -11.87
CA THR A 306 -14.71 -4.94 -11.24
C THR A 306 -13.67 -5.88 -10.67
N ILE A 307 -12.41 -5.69 -11.02
CA ILE A 307 -11.29 -6.50 -10.51
C ILE A 307 -10.99 -6.08 -9.06
N THR A 308 -10.72 -7.08 -8.21
CA THR A 308 -10.23 -6.90 -6.85
C THR A 308 -9.12 -7.89 -6.54
N SER A 309 -8.40 -7.68 -5.44
CA SER A 309 -7.36 -8.60 -4.96
C SER A 309 -7.30 -8.60 -3.44
N TYR A 310 -6.89 -9.73 -2.84
CA TYR A 310 -6.62 -9.79 -1.41
C TYR A 310 -5.39 -8.96 -0.98
N SER A 311 -4.51 -8.63 -1.93
CA SER A 311 -3.34 -7.78 -1.70
C SER A 311 -3.73 -6.34 -1.35
N THR A 312 -4.75 -5.80 -2.03
CA THR A 312 -5.23 -4.42 -1.81
C THR A 312 -6.46 -4.36 -0.94
N ARG A 313 -7.33 -5.38 -1.00
CA ARG A 313 -8.68 -5.40 -0.39
C ARG A 313 -9.51 -4.18 -0.78
N ARG A 314 -9.32 -3.73 -2.02
CA ARG A 314 -9.99 -2.57 -2.59
C ARG A 314 -10.56 -2.93 -3.95
N GLU A 315 -11.86 -2.75 -4.06
CA GLU A 315 -12.58 -2.88 -5.33
C GLU A 315 -11.98 -1.88 -6.34
N GLY A 316 -11.66 -2.39 -7.53
CA GLY A 316 -11.10 -1.61 -8.63
C GLY A 316 -9.63 -1.26 -8.47
N ILE A 317 -8.91 -1.71 -7.44
CA ILE A 317 -7.47 -1.44 -7.26
C ILE A 317 -6.74 -2.74 -6.98
N VAL A 318 -5.71 -3.06 -7.76
CA VAL A 318 -4.87 -4.27 -7.61
C VAL A 318 -3.39 -3.93 -7.76
N ASN A 319 -2.47 -4.87 -7.53
CA ASN A 319 -1.04 -4.65 -7.81
C ASN A 319 -0.60 -5.40 -9.07
N ASN A 320 0.44 -4.90 -9.72
CA ASN A 320 1.10 -5.62 -10.82
C ASN A 320 1.61 -7.02 -10.43
N ILE A 321 2.10 -7.18 -9.20
CA ILE A 321 2.56 -8.45 -8.65
C ILE A 321 1.43 -9.48 -8.47
N ASP A 322 0.16 -9.07 -8.56
CA ASP A 322 -1.01 -9.95 -8.46
C ASP A 322 -1.28 -10.70 -9.79
N LEU A 323 -0.68 -10.27 -10.91
CA LEU A 323 -0.86 -10.90 -12.21
C LEU A 323 -0.25 -12.31 -12.29
N ALA A 324 1.00 -12.50 -11.86
CA ALA A 324 1.63 -13.83 -11.86
C ALA A 324 0.84 -14.92 -11.10
N PRO A 325 0.40 -14.70 -9.84
CA PRO A 325 -0.42 -15.70 -9.16
C PRO A 325 -1.80 -15.87 -9.80
N THR A 326 -2.31 -14.89 -10.56
CA THR A 326 -3.54 -15.05 -11.35
C THR A 326 -3.34 -16.02 -12.51
N VAL A 327 -2.24 -15.86 -13.26
CA VAL A 327 -1.85 -16.79 -14.33
C VAL A 327 -1.72 -18.21 -13.79
N MET A 328 -1.00 -18.38 -12.67
CA MET A 328 -0.80 -19.70 -12.06
C MET A 328 -2.10 -20.32 -11.55
N ARG A 329 -2.94 -19.54 -10.86
CA ARG A 329 -4.26 -20.03 -10.40
C ARG A 329 -5.11 -20.50 -11.57
N PHE A 330 -5.12 -19.75 -12.68
CA PHE A 330 -5.88 -20.12 -13.86
C PHE A 330 -5.39 -21.43 -14.48
N LEU A 331 -4.07 -21.61 -14.56
CA LEU A 331 -3.42 -22.82 -15.07
C LEU A 331 -3.35 -23.97 -14.03
N ASN A 332 -4.06 -23.85 -12.91
CA ASN A 332 -4.10 -24.83 -11.82
C ASN A 332 -2.72 -25.17 -11.22
N VAL A 333 -1.85 -24.17 -11.13
CA VAL A 333 -0.52 -24.25 -10.52
C VAL A 333 -0.49 -23.47 -9.20
N ASP A 334 0.07 -24.07 -8.16
CA ASP A 334 0.23 -23.40 -6.87
C ASP A 334 1.33 -22.33 -6.92
N ALA A 335 0.99 -21.10 -6.49
CA ALA A 335 1.95 -20.02 -6.43
C ALA A 335 3.01 -20.26 -5.34
N PRO A 336 4.32 -20.05 -5.62
CA PRO A 336 5.38 -20.20 -4.62
C PRO A 336 5.18 -19.28 -3.42
N VAL A 337 5.56 -19.75 -2.22
CA VAL A 337 5.40 -18.98 -0.95
C VAL A 337 6.11 -17.62 -0.99
N LYS A 338 7.19 -17.51 -1.77
CA LYS A 338 7.99 -16.29 -1.94
C LYS A 338 7.29 -15.22 -2.78
N MET A 339 6.29 -15.59 -3.61
CA MET A 339 5.48 -14.61 -4.30
C MET A 339 4.64 -13.82 -3.31
N THR A 340 4.72 -12.50 -3.40
CA THR A 340 4.00 -11.63 -2.49
C THR A 340 2.58 -11.34 -2.94
N GLY A 341 2.33 -11.32 -4.25
CA GLY A 341 1.03 -11.04 -4.84
C GLY A 341 -0.02 -12.10 -4.53
N ARG A 342 -1.27 -11.78 -4.85
CA ARG A 342 -2.44 -12.64 -4.68
C ARG A 342 -3.23 -12.69 -5.98
N PRO A 343 -3.85 -13.83 -6.34
CA PRO A 343 -4.68 -13.90 -7.53
C PRO A 343 -5.75 -12.81 -7.54
N LEU A 344 -6.02 -12.28 -8.72
CA LEU A 344 -7.14 -11.39 -8.99
C LEU A 344 -8.45 -12.18 -8.83
N ALA A 345 -9.51 -11.45 -8.50
CA ALA A 345 -10.87 -11.95 -8.49
C ALA A 345 -11.79 -10.90 -9.12
N VAL A 346 -12.85 -11.34 -9.80
CA VAL A 346 -13.86 -10.45 -10.37
C VAL A 346 -15.06 -10.34 -9.42
N ILE A 347 -15.49 -9.10 -9.17
CA ILE A 347 -16.80 -8.77 -8.60
C ILE A 347 -17.75 -8.66 -9.78
N PRO A 348 -18.70 -9.60 -9.97
CA PRO A 348 -19.56 -9.63 -11.15
C PRO A 348 -20.41 -8.36 -11.26
N GLY A 349 -20.53 -7.82 -12.47
CA GLY A 349 -21.34 -6.63 -12.74
C GLY A 349 -21.05 -6.05 -14.12
N ALA A 350 -21.69 -4.92 -14.44
CA ALA A 350 -21.31 -4.17 -15.63
C ALA A 350 -19.93 -3.52 -15.44
N ALA A 351 -19.16 -3.43 -16.51
CA ALA A 351 -17.90 -2.70 -16.51
C ALA A 351 -18.16 -1.20 -16.26
N ASP A 352 -17.65 -0.67 -15.14
CA ASP A 352 -17.84 0.73 -14.75
C ASP A 352 -16.56 1.56 -14.99
N LEU A 353 -16.27 1.84 -16.26
CA LEU A 353 -15.12 2.66 -16.64
C LEU A 353 -15.23 4.09 -16.06
N ALA A 354 -16.42 4.68 -16.04
CA ALA A 354 -16.64 6.03 -15.55
C ALA A 354 -16.38 6.15 -14.04
N GLY A 355 -16.85 5.17 -13.25
CA GLY A 355 -16.56 5.06 -11.83
C GLY A 355 -15.08 4.82 -11.56
N LEU A 356 -14.41 3.99 -12.36
CA LEU A 356 -12.98 3.76 -12.23
C LEU A 356 -12.15 5.02 -12.56
N GLN A 357 -12.57 5.81 -13.56
CA GLN A 357 -11.97 7.09 -13.89
C GLN A 357 -12.19 8.12 -12.78
N ALA A 358 -13.39 8.18 -12.20
CA ALA A 358 -13.68 9.04 -11.06
C ALA A 358 -12.83 8.65 -9.83
N LEU A 359 -12.69 7.35 -9.57
CA LEU A 359 -11.81 6.82 -8.53
C LEU A 359 -10.36 7.25 -8.78
N ASN A 360 -9.82 7.06 -10.00
CA ASN A 360 -8.45 7.46 -10.31
C ASN A 360 -8.23 8.96 -10.11
N ARG A 361 -9.14 9.81 -10.59
CA ARG A 361 -9.08 11.27 -10.40
C ARG A 361 -9.01 11.65 -8.92
N GLN A 362 -9.87 11.06 -8.08
CA GLN A 362 -9.88 11.33 -6.65
C GLN A 362 -8.58 10.90 -5.96
N LEU A 363 -8.04 9.74 -6.34
CA LEU A 363 -6.79 9.23 -5.77
C LEU A 363 -5.59 10.08 -6.18
N VAL A 364 -5.49 10.49 -7.45
CA VAL A 364 -4.43 11.38 -7.96
C VAL A 364 -4.50 12.74 -7.28
N LEU A 365 -5.70 13.32 -7.16
CA LEU A 365 -5.90 14.59 -6.47
C LEU A 365 -5.38 14.52 -5.03
N THR A 366 -5.82 13.50 -4.29
CA THR A 366 -5.41 13.27 -2.89
C THR A 366 -3.90 13.07 -2.78
N HIS A 367 -3.30 12.26 -3.65
CA HIS A 367 -1.86 11.98 -3.67
C HIS A 367 -1.03 13.26 -3.85
N ASN A 368 -1.40 14.07 -4.85
CA ASN A 368 -0.64 15.26 -5.22
C ASN A 368 -0.70 16.38 -4.16
N VAL A 369 -1.83 16.54 -3.46
CA VAL A 369 -2.00 17.57 -2.43
C VAL A 369 -1.55 17.13 -1.04
N ARG A 370 -1.44 15.81 -0.79
CA ARG A 370 -1.08 15.25 0.52
C ARG A 370 0.24 15.80 1.06
N VAL A 371 1.33 15.68 0.29
CA VAL A 371 2.66 16.07 0.77
C VAL A 371 2.73 17.58 1.06
N PRO A 372 2.31 18.49 0.16
CA PRO A 372 2.28 19.92 0.45
C PRO A 372 1.45 20.29 1.68
N ILE A 373 0.23 19.75 1.82
CA ILE A 373 -0.66 20.08 2.93
C ILE A 373 -0.08 19.59 4.26
N ILE A 374 0.33 18.33 4.33
CA ILE A 374 0.91 17.75 5.55
C ILE A 374 2.18 18.51 5.95
N LYS A 375 3.06 18.79 4.99
CA LYS A 375 4.28 19.58 5.25
C LYS A 375 3.98 20.97 5.79
N THR A 376 2.98 21.65 5.24
CA THR A 376 2.55 22.98 5.67
C THR A 376 1.99 22.93 7.08
N TYR A 377 1.04 22.02 7.33
CA TYR A 377 0.45 21.79 8.65
C TYR A 377 1.52 21.51 9.72
N MET A 378 2.46 20.60 9.44
CA MET A 378 3.52 20.24 10.38
C MET A 378 4.47 21.40 10.65
N THR A 379 4.76 22.21 9.64
CA THR A 379 5.61 23.40 9.81
C THR A 379 4.93 24.42 10.73
N ILE A 380 3.62 24.67 10.54
CA ILE A 380 2.81 25.50 11.43
C ILE A 380 2.78 24.91 12.84
N GLN A 381 2.57 23.60 12.97
CA GLN A 381 2.56 22.91 14.27
C GLN A 381 3.88 23.08 15.03
N ILE A 382 5.03 22.88 14.35
CA ILE A 382 6.34 23.09 14.96
C ILE A 382 6.51 24.55 15.41
N ALA A 383 6.16 25.51 14.55
CA ALA A 383 6.27 26.93 14.87
C ALA A 383 5.43 27.31 16.10
N VAL A 384 4.18 26.83 16.19
CA VAL A 384 3.30 27.10 17.33
C VAL A 384 3.79 26.42 18.61
N VAL A 385 4.25 25.16 18.53
CA VAL A 385 4.82 24.46 19.70
C VAL A 385 6.07 25.18 20.22
N ILE A 386 6.98 25.59 19.34
CA ILE A 386 8.19 26.33 19.72
C ILE A 386 7.80 27.69 20.31
N ALA A 387 6.88 28.43 19.69
CA ALA A 387 6.42 29.72 20.21
C ALA A 387 5.81 29.56 21.61
N ALA A 388 4.94 28.57 21.82
CA ALA A 388 4.37 28.26 23.13
C ALA A 388 5.45 27.92 24.17
N LEU A 389 6.41 27.06 23.83
CA LEU A 389 7.53 26.72 24.72
C LEU A 389 8.38 27.95 25.08
N LEU A 390 8.72 28.78 24.10
CA LEU A 390 9.50 29.99 24.34
C LEU A 390 8.77 30.97 25.25
N THR A 391 7.46 31.17 25.04
CA THR A 391 6.64 32.02 25.90
C THR A 391 6.54 31.49 27.33
N ILE A 392 6.44 30.16 27.52
CA ILE A 392 6.40 29.53 28.85
C ILE A 392 7.76 29.65 29.58
N LEU A 393 8.87 29.51 28.84
CA LEU A 393 10.23 29.48 29.42
C LEU A 393 10.81 30.88 29.64
N PHE A 394 10.49 31.83 28.76
CA PHE A 394 11.06 33.16 28.75
C PHE A 394 9.94 34.20 28.83
N ARG A 395 9.56 34.54 30.07
CA ARG A 395 8.42 35.43 30.37
C ARG A 395 8.48 36.82 29.72
N GLU A 396 9.68 37.32 29.43
CA GLU A 396 9.90 38.64 28.82
C GLU A 396 9.74 38.62 27.28
N ILE A 397 9.71 37.43 26.68
CA ILE A 397 9.64 37.24 25.24
C ILE A 397 8.16 37.23 24.83
N GLY A 398 7.59 38.44 24.70
CA GLY A 398 6.21 38.69 24.25
C GLY A 398 6.00 38.52 22.74
N ILE A 399 6.54 37.47 22.10
CA ILE A 399 6.47 37.30 20.64
C ILE A 399 5.01 37.22 20.16
N VAL A 400 4.14 36.52 20.89
CA VAL A 400 2.71 36.36 20.58
C VAL A 400 1.90 36.37 21.88
N ARG A 401 0.70 36.96 21.85
CA ARG A 401 -0.23 36.90 23.00
C ARG A 401 -0.63 35.45 23.29
N ARG A 402 -0.63 35.06 24.57
CA ARG A 402 -0.90 33.69 25.02
C ARG A 402 -2.25 33.14 24.53
N GLU A 403 -3.29 33.98 24.53
CA GLU A 403 -4.64 33.64 24.05
C GLU A 403 -4.62 33.18 22.58
N TYR A 404 -3.80 33.80 21.73
CA TYR A 404 -3.66 33.40 20.33
C TYR A 404 -2.91 32.06 20.20
N LEU A 405 -1.86 31.83 21.01
CA LEU A 405 -1.16 30.55 21.03
C LEU A 405 -2.10 29.42 21.51
N GLN A 406 -2.89 29.66 22.55
CA GLN A 406 -3.92 28.74 23.03
C GLN A 406 -4.95 28.41 21.94
N ALA A 407 -5.46 29.42 21.24
CA ALA A 407 -6.38 29.23 20.12
C ALA A 407 -5.73 28.41 18.99
N LEU A 408 -4.49 28.73 18.61
CA LEU A 408 -3.76 28.01 17.57
C LEU A 408 -3.49 26.55 17.94
N LEU A 409 -3.20 26.23 19.21
CA LEU A 409 -3.03 24.86 19.68
C LEU A 409 -4.31 24.04 19.49
N LEU A 410 -5.49 24.62 19.78
CA LEU A 410 -6.78 23.97 19.54
C LEU A 410 -7.08 23.78 18.04
N VAL A 411 -6.72 24.77 17.20
CA VAL A 411 -6.86 24.66 15.74
C VAL A 411 -5.91 23.60 15.15
N ILE A 412 -4.70 23.44 15.69
CA ILE A 412 -3.79 22.37 15.26
C ILE A 412 -4.34 20.99 15.62
N MET A 413 -4.96 20.87 16.81
CA MET A 413 -5.60 19.64 17.26
C MET A 413 -6.87 19.28 16.46
N SER A 414 -7.52 20.24 15.79
CA SER A 414 -8.71 19.96 14.98
C SER A 414 -8.38 19.39 13.59
N PHE A 415 -7.13 19.55 13.11
CA PHE A 415 -6.72 19.11 11.77
C PHE A 415 -6.96 17.62 11.49
N PRO A 416 -6.66 16.66 12.39
CA PRO A 416 -6.90 15.24 12.11
C PRO A 416 -8.37 14.92 11.84
N LEU A 417 -9.30 15.55 12.58
CA LEU A 417 -10.73 15.41 12.31
C LEU A 417 -11.10 16.05 10.98
N ALA A 418 -10.58 17.25 10.69
CA ALA A 418 -10.82 17.92 9.42
C ALA A 418 -10.32 17.08 8.23
N ALA A 419 -9.14 16.46 8.34
CA ALA A 419 -8.58 15.58 7.33
C ALA A 419 -9.44 14.32 7.12
N LEU A 420 -10.08 13.80 8.17
CA LEU A 420 -11.01 12.68 8.06
C LEU A 420 -12.33 13.10 7.39
N LEU A 421 -12.84 14.30 7.67
CA LEU A 421 -14.11 14.79 7.14
C LEU A 421 -14.00 15.36 5.72
N LEU A 422 -12.80 15.75 5.29
CA LEU A 422 -12.52 16.33 3.97
C LEU A 422 -13.14 15.54 2.79
N PRO A 423 -13.13 14.19 2.75
CA PRO A 423 -13.77 13.40 1.69
C PRO A 423 -15.28 13.62 1.53
N LEU A 424 -15.95 14.21 2.51
CA LEU A 424 -17.37 14.58 2.42
C LEU A 424 -17.61 15.86 1.59
N LEU A 425 -16.54 16.60 1.26
CA LEU A 425 -16.59 17.83 0.48
C LEU A 425 -16.29 17.57 -1.00
N PRO A 426 -16.73 18.46 -1.91
CA PRO A 426 -16.67 18.22 -3.36
C PRO A 426 -15.26 18.10 -3.94
N GLN A 427 -14.27 18.80 -3.39
CA GLN A 427 -12.87 18.75 -3.83
C GLN A 427 -12.69 18.88 -5.36
N PRO A 428 -13.22 19.94 -6.01
CA PRO A 428 -13.20 20.06 -7.48
C PRO A 428 -11.80 20.24 -8.07
N GLY A 429 -10.79 20.51 -7.24
CA GLY A 429 -9.40 20.59 -7.67
C GLY A 429 -8.42 20.87 -6.53
N PRO A 430 -7.11 20.90 -6.81
CA PRO A 430 -6.06 20.97 -5.78
C PRO A 430 -6.15 22.18 -4.85
N VAL A 431 -6.48 23.35 -5.39
CA VAL A 431 -6.62 24.60 -4.62
C VAL A 431 -7.80 24.50 -3.66
N TRP A 432 -8.92 23.95 -4.13
CA TRP A 432 -10.13 23.78 -3.32
C TRP A 432 -9.93 22.79 -2.19
N VAL A 433 -9.17 21.71 -2.39
CA VAL A 433 -8.78 20.83 -1.30
C VAL A 433 -8.08 21.62 -0.17
N GLY A 434 -7.19 22.55 -0.53
CA GLY A 434 -6.52 23.44 0.41
C GLY A 434 -7.46 24.40 1.13
N VAL A 435 -8.43 24.99 0.43
CA VAL A 435 -9.44 25.89 1.02
C VAL A 435 -10.37 25.11 1.95
N GLU A 436 -10.87 23.97 1.51
CA GLU A 436 -11.78 23.10 2.25
C GLU A 436 -11.12 22.57 3.54
N ILE A 437 -9.88 22.07 3.48
CA ILE A 437 -9.20 21.58 4.68
C ILE A 437 -8.96 22.70 5.70
N VAL A 438 -8.61 23.91 5.25
CA VAL A 438 -8.44 25.07 6.13
C VAL A 438 -9.78 25.47 6.74
N ALA A 439 -10.84 25.56 5.94
CA ALA A 439 -12.17 25.93 6.40
C ALA A 439 -12.70 24.96 7.46
N VAL A 440 -12.62 23.64 7.23
CA VAL A 440 -13.07 22.63 8.20
C VAL A 440 -12.20 22.66 9.47
N THR A 441 -10.88 22.80 9.32
CA THR A 441 -9.96 22.89 10.48
C THR A 441 -10.30 24.10 11.35
N LEU A 442 -10.54 25.26 10.75
CA LEU A 442 -10.93 26.48 11.44
C LEU A 442 -12.33 26.38 12.06
N ALA A 443 -13.30 25.76 11.39
CA ALA A 443 -14.65 25.58 11.92
C ALA A 443 -14.65 24.70 13.18
N VAL A 444 -13.98 23.55 13.14
CA VAL A 444 -13.83 22.66 14.30
C VAL A 444 -13.01 23.34 15.41
N GLY A 445 -11.95 24.05 15.04
CA GLY A 445 -11.12 24.81 15.97
C GLY A 445 -11.89 25.93 16.67
N ALA A 446 -12.73 26.67 15.95
CA ALA A 446 -13.59 27.72 16.50
C ALA A 446 -14.61 27.15 17.50
N ALA A 447 -15.19 25.97 17.21
CA ALA A 447 -16.06 25.27 18.15
C ALA A 447 -15.30 24.88 19.44
N ALA A 448 -14.08 24.37 19.31
CA ALA A 448 -13.23 24.04 20.45
C ALA A 448 -12.84 25.28 21.28
N ILE A 449 -12.48 26.39 20.63
CA ILE A 449 -12.18 27.68 21.28
C ILE A 449 -13.42 28.21 22.02
N ARG A 450 -14.61 28.11 21.43
CA ARG A 450 -15.84 28.54 22.09
C ARG A 450 -16.07 27.76 23.38
N MET A 451 -15.82 26.46 23.36
CA MET A 451 -16.04 25.60 24.52
C MET A 451 -14.89 25.70 25.55
N SER A 452 -13.67 26.08 25.13
CA SER A 452 -12.57 26.37 26.05
C SER A 452 -12.87 27.56 26.96
N ARG A 453 -13.74 28.49 26.54
CA ARG A 453 -14.23 29.59 27.39
C ARG A 453 -15.01 29.12 28.62
N HIS A 454 -15.58 27.91 28.59
CA HIS A 454 -16.20 27.29 29.75
C HIS A 454 -15.17 26.51 30.57
N THR A 455 -14.48 25.57 29.93
CA THR A 455 -13.37 24.81 30.54
C THR A 455 -12.38 24.36 29.46
N ALA A 456 -11.08 24.57 29.68
CA ALA A 456 -10.03 24.06 28.80
C ALA A 456 -10.10 22.53 28.61
N VAL A 457 -10.32 21.80 29.71
CA VAL A 457 -10.47 20.34 29.70
C VAL A 457 -11.68 19.89 28.88
N GLY A 458 -12.76 20.68 28.82
CA GLY A 458 -13.91 20.44 27.95
C GLY A 458 -13.54 20.50 26.47
N ALA A 459 -12.71 21.49 26.08
CA ALA A 459 -12.14 21.59 24.72
C ALA A 459 -11.38 20.33 24.31
N PHE A 460 -10.51 19.83 25.18
CA PHE A 460 -9.75 18.61 24.92
C PHE A 460 -10.64 17.37 24.84
N ALA A 461 -11.63 17.25 25.75
CA ALA A 461 -12.56 16.14 25.77
C ALA A 461 -13.35 16.05 24.46
N PHE A 462 -13.84 17.17 23.91
CA PHE A 462 -14.60 17.13 22.66
C PHE A 462 -13.73 17.01 21.43
N LEU A 463 -12.54 17.64 21.36
CA LEU A 463 -11.64 17.41 20.22
C LEU A 463 -11.17 15.95 20.17
N GLY A 464 -10.70 15.41 21.30
CA GLY A 464 -10.32 14.00 21.39
C GLY A 464 -11.52 13.08 21.13
N GLY A 465 -12.65 13.36 21.76
CA GLY A 465 -13.82 12.48 21.73
C GLY A 465 -14.46 12.42 20.35
N LEU A 466 -14.65 13.58 19.72
CA LEU A 466 -15.20 13.67 18.37
C LEU A 466 -14.26 13.05 17.34
N THR A 467 -12.95 13.28 17.45
CA THR A 467 -11.96 12.67 16.56
C THR A 467 -11.94 11.15 16.71
N ALA A 468 -11.87 10.64 17.95
CA ALA A 468 -11.87 9.21 18.22
C ALA A 468 -13.15 8.53 17.73
N LEU A 469 -14.31 9.14 18.02
CA LEU A 469 -15.61 8.61 17.61
C LEU A 469 -15.74 8.57 16.08
N ALA A 470 -15.36 9.65 15.39
CA ALA A 470 -15.42 9.71 13.94
C ALA A 470 -14.53 8.65 13.28
N ILE A 471 -13.29 8.46 13.78
CA ILE A 471 -12.39 7.41 13.27
C ILE A 471 -12.97 6.02 13.53
N LEU A 472 -13.49 5.75 14.73
CA LEU A 472 -14.05 4.44 15.06
C LEU A 472 -15.30 4.13 14.22
N ILE A 473 -16.21 5.09 14.08
CA ILE A 473 -17.40 4.93 13.22
C ILE A 473 -16.98 4.64 11.79
N ASP A 474 -16.06 5.43 11.23
CA ASP A 474 -15.55 5.22 9.88
C ASP A 474 -14.94 3.82 9.71
N LEU A 475 -14.13 3.34 10.68
CA LEU A 475 -13.58 1.99 10.66
C LEU A 475 -14.67 0.91 10.65
N PHE A 476 -15.67 1.01 11.52
CA PHE A 476 -16.76 0.02 11.58
C PHE A 476 -17.66 0.04 10.33
N LEU A 477 -17.70 1.16 9.59
CA LEU A 477 -18.38 1.28 8.30
C LEU A 477 -17.53 0.84 7.09
N GLY A 478 -16.33 0.28 7.31
CA GLY A 478 -15.44 -0.16 6.22
C GLY A 478 -14.52 0.94 5.67
N ALA A 479 -14.24 1.96 6.47
CA ALA A 479 -13.32 3.06 6.23
C ALA A 479 -13.59 3.91 4.97
N PRO A 480 -14.85 4.27 4.65
CA PRO A 480 -15.17 5.04 3.44
C PRO A 480 -14.43 6.39 3.38
N LEU A 481 -14.23 7.08 4.52
CA LEU A 481 -13.54 8.36 4.57
C LEU A 481 -12.03 8.19 4.64
N GLN A 482 -11.53 7.29 5.49
CA GLN A 482 -10.09 7.04 5.58
C GLN A 482 -9.48 6.63 4.24
N LYS A 483 -10.21 5.93 3.36
CA LYS A 483 -9.78 5.54 1.99
C LYS A 483 -9.33 6.71 1.11
N PHE A 484 -9.80 7.93 1.39
CA PHE A 484 -9.54 9.14 0.62
C PHE A 484 -8.97 10.28 1.47
N SER A 485 -8.62 10.02 2.73
CA SER A 485 -8.12 11.04 3.64
C SER A 485 -6.62 11.28 3.49
N LEU A 486 -6.20 12.52 3.68
CA LEU A 486 -4.79 12.95 3.61
C LEU A 486 -3.90 12.24 4.64
N LEU A 487 -4.43 11.85 5.81
CA LEU A 487 -3.69 11.19 6.89
C LEU A 487 -3.80 9.65 6.84
N SER A 488 -4.05 9.06 5.68
CA SER A 488 -4.25 7.61 5.59
C SER A 488 -3.54 6.98 4.39
N TYR A 489 -4.29 6.30 3.53
CA TYR A 489 -3.76 5.49 2.43
C TYR A 489 -3.11 6.31 1.33
N ASP A 490 -2.17 5.67 0.65
CA ASP A 490 -1.64 6.14 -0.62
C ASP A 490 -1.54 4.93 -1.57
N PRO A 491 -2.62 4.61 -2.28
CA PRO A 491 -2.64 3.50 -3.23
C PRO A 491 -1.66 3.70 -4.39
N LEU A 492 -1.29 4.95 -4.72
CA LEU A 492 -0.36 5.26 -5.79
C LEU A 492 1.09 5.00 -5.36
N GLY A 493 1.44 5.46 -4.16
CA GLY A 493 2.71 5.14 -3.51
C GLY A 493 2.82 3.67 -3.09
N GLY A 494 1.73 2.91 -3.10
CA GLY A 494 1.66 1.49 -2.68
C GLY A 494 2.12 1.27 -1.24
N ALA A 495 1.94 2.29 -0.39
CA ALA A 495 2.37 2.30 1.01
C ALA A 495 1.40 1.53 1.92
N ARG A 496 0.08 1.68 1.67
CA ARG A 496 -0.99 0.95 2.36
C ARG A 496 -2.30 1.04 1.57
N PHE A 497 -3.06 -0.04 1.51
CA PHE A 497 -4.34 -0.10 0.77
C PHE A 497 -5.58 -0.30 1.66
N TYR A 498 -5.43 -0.92 2.83
CA TYR A 498 -6.52 -1.23 3.76
C TYR A 498 -6.07 -1.20 5.24
N GLY A 499 -7.05 -1.14 6.15
CA GLY A 499 -6.84 -1.03 7.59
C GLY A 499 -6.25 0.31 8.05
N ILE A 500 -6.47 0.69 9.31
CA ILE A 500 -6.06 2.00 9.84
C ILE A 500 -4.59 2.35 9.54
N GLY A 501 -4.39 3.51 8.88
CA GLY A 501 -3.07 4.07 8.58
C GLY A 501 -2.30 4.42 9.86
N ASN A 502 -0.98 4.53 9.77
CA ASN A 502 -0.14 4.76 10.95
C ASN A 502 -0.37 6.14 11.57
N GLU A 503 -0.71 7.13 10.75
CA GLU A 503 -1.05 8.47 11.19
C GLU A 503 -2.37 8.49 11.98
N PHE A 504 -3.46 7.97 11.41
CA PHE A 504 -4.74 7.88 12.11
C PHE A 504 -4.71 6.94 13.32
N MET A 505 -3.91 5.87 13.27
CA MET A 505 -3.70 5.01 14.43
C MET A 505 -3.11 5.78 15.59
N GLY A 506 -2.08 6.60 15.35
CA GLY A 506 -1.48 7.42 16.40
C GLY A 506 -2.46 8.47 16.93
N VAL A 507 -3.18 9.15 16.04
CA VAL A 507 -4.26 10.09 16.37
C VAL A 507 -5.32 9.42 17.25
N LEU A 508 -5.81 8.24 16.87
CA LEU A 508 -6.86 7.52 17.58
C LEU A 508 -6.44 7.14 18.99
N ILE A 509 -5.24 6.58 19.16
CA ILE A 509 -4.74 6.18 20.49
C ILE A 509 -4.59 7.41 21.39
N GLY A 510 -3.97 8.49 20.89
CA GLY A 510 -3.80 9.73 21.64
C GLY A 510 -5.14 10.37 22.01
N ALA A 511 -6.05 10.47 21.06
CA ALA A 511 -7.38 11.04 21.24
C ALA A 511 -8.22 10.26 22.26
N VAL A 512 -8.25 8.92 22.16
CA VAL A 512 -8.99 8.05 23.09
C VAL A 512 -8.48 8.17 24.53
N ILE A 513 -7.15 8.20 24.73
CA ILE A 513 -6.58 8.40 26.07
C ILE A 513 -6.95 9.79 26.60
N LEU A 514 -6.80 10.84 25.78
CA LEU A 514 -7.10 12.20 26.17
C LEU A 514 -8.58 12.35 26.56
N THR A 515 -9.50 11.81 25.76
CA THR A 515 -10.94 11.80 26.06
C THR A 515 -11.22 11.12 27.39
N ALA A 516 -10.67 9.93 27.63
CA ALA A 516 -10.89 9.20 28.86
C ALA A 516 -10.47 10.01 30.10
N VAL A 517 -9.29 10.62 30.07
CA VAL A 517 -8.77 11.37 31.22
C VAL A 517 -9.45 12.72 31.41
N CYS A 518 -9.81 13.41 30.33
CA CYS A 518 -10.56 14.66 30.41
C CYS A 518 -11.99 14.43 30.90
N SER A 519 -12.68 13.38 30.43
CA SER A 519 -14.01 13.00 30.93
C SER A 519 -13.98 12.67 32.42
N LEU A 520 -12.98 11.94 32.91
CA LEU A 520 -12.81 11.68 34.35
C LEU A 520 -12.57 12.95 35.17
N THR A 521 -11.82 13.90 34.61
CA THR A 521 -11.51 15.19 35.25
C THR A 521 -12.77 16.06 35.39
N LEU A 522 -13.62 16.08 34.36
CA LEU A 522 -14.88 16.85 34.35
C LEU A 522 -15.99 16.19 35.20
N THR A 523 -15.84 14.91 35.55
CA THR A 523 -16.90 14.15 36.22
C THR A 523 -16.83 14.26 37.76
N PRO A 524 -17.96 14.58 38.44
CA PRO A 524 -18.04 14.58 39.90
C PRO A 524 -17.71 13.22 40.52
N HIS A 525 -17.17 13.21 41.75
CA HIS A 525 -16.65 11.99 42.41
C HIS A 525 -17.62 10.80 42.40
N ARG A 526 -18.94 11.05 42.57
CA ARG A 526 -19.98 10.01 42.61
C ARG A 526 -20.12 9.19 41.32
N PHE A 527 -19.76 9.73 40.16
CA PHE A 527 -19.92 9.07 38.85
C PHE A 527 -18.60 8.60 38.23
N ARG A 528 -17.49 8.71 38.96
CA ARG A 528 -16.17 8.33 38.42
C ARG A 528 -16.03 6.84 38.13
N GLY A 529 -16.67 5.98 38.92
CA GLY A 529 -16.68 4.52 38.69
C GLY A 529 -17.26 4.16 37.31
N PRO A 530 -18.50 4.57 36.99
CA PRO A 530 -19.09 4.38 35.67
C PRO A 530 -18.26 4.98 34.53
N VAL A 531 -17.73 6.19 34.68
CA VAL A 531 -16.89 6.83 33.65
C VAL A 531 -15.58 6.08 33.44
N LEU A 532 -14.97 5.54 34.50
CA LEU A 532 -13.78 4.69 34.38
C LEU A 532 -14.09 3.37 33.68
N GLY A 533 -15.25 2.76 33.97
CA GLY A 533 -15.75 1.59 33.24
C GLY A 533 -15.97 1.89 31.76
N GLY A 534 -16.56 3.05 31.43
CA GLY A 534 -16.75 3.54 30.07
C GLY A 534 -15.42 3.78 29.34
N ALA A 535 -14.41 4.34 30.01
CA ALA A 535 -13.06 4.50 29.47
C ALA A 535 -12.41 3.13 29.15
N GLY A 536 -12.55 2.16 30.06
CA GLY A 536 -12.10 0.78 29.84
C GLY A 536 -12.79 0.13 28.63
N ALA A 537 -14.11 0.30 28.50
CA ALA A 537 -14.85 -0.17 27.34
C ALA A 537 -14.38 0.49 26.03
N LEU A 538 -14.16 1.80 26.02
CA LEU A 538 -13.63 2.53 24.87
C LEU A 538 -12.23 2.03 24.47
N PHE A 539 -11.35 1.75 25.43
CA PHE A 539 -10.04 1.17 25.18
C PHE A 539 -10.13 -0.22 24.54
N LEU A 540 -11.04 -1.08 25.03
CA LEU A 540 -11.27 -2.40 24.47
C LEU A 540 -11.86 -2.34 23.05
N ILE A 541 -12.84 -1.48 22.81
CA ILE A 541 -13.42 -1.26 21.47
C ILE A 541 -12.35 -0.77 20.51
N THR A 542 -11.52 0.18 20.93
CA THR A 542 -10.43 0.71 20.10
C THR A 542 -9.38 -0.36 19.81
N LEU A 543 -8.97 -1.13 20.82
CA LEU A 543 -8.03 -2.23 20.65
C LEU A 543 -8.57 -3.27 19.66
N PHE A 544 -9.85 -3.64 19.78
CA PHE A 544 -10.51 -4.55 18.85
C PHE A 544 -10.53 -3.98 17.43
N ALA A 545 -10.93 -2.72 17.26
CA ALA A 545 -11.00 -2.07 15.96
C ALA A 545 -9.63 -2.05 15.25
N VAL A 546 -8.55 -1.73 15.99
CA VAL A 546 -7.19 -1.68 15.44
C VAL A 546 -6.63 -3.09 15.15
N ALA A 547 -6.92 -4.07 16.00
CA ALA A 547 -6.40 -5.43 15.88
C ALA A 547 -7.14 -6.28 14.85
N ASN A 548 -8.44 -6.06 14.65
CA ASN A 548 -9.26 -6.91 13.81
C ASN A 548 -8.79 -6.87 12.34
N PRO A 549 -8.47 -8.03 11.71
CA PRO A 549 -7.98 -8.07 10.33
C PRO A 549 -8.97 -7.58 9.27
N GLY A 550 -10.27 -7.56 9.54
CA GLY A 550 -11.31 -7.05 8.64
C GLY A 550 -11.58 -5.55 8.81
N ILE A 551 -11.10 -4.92 9.89
CA ILE A 551 -11.38 -3.52 10.22
C ILE A 551 -10.08 -2.70 10.14
N GLY A 552 -9.23 -2.75 11.17
CA GLY A 552 -8.03 -1.91 11.29
C GLY A 552 -6.74 -2.58 10.82
N ALA A 553 -6.59 -3.91 11.00
CA ALA A 553 -5.44 -4.70 10.55
C ALA A 553 -4.05 -4.03 10.75
N ASN A 554 -3.78 -3.44 11.93
CA ASN A 554 -2.52 -2.75 12.20
C ASN A 554 -1.82 -3.31 13.44
N MET A 555 -0.91 -4.28 13.24
CA MET A 555 -0.20 -4.97 14.32
C MET A 555 0.63 -4.01 15.19
N GLY A 556 1.42 -3.12 14.58
CA GLY A 556 2.20 -2.13 15.32
C GLY A 556 1.31 -1.21 16.15
N GLY A 557 0.15 -0.85 15.60
CA GLY A 557 -0.91 -0.13 16.31
C GLY A 557 -1.54 -0.93 17.44
N THR A 558 -1.79 -2.23 17.27
CA THR A 558 -2.32 -3.11 18.31
C THR A 558 -1.39 -3.18 19.51
N ILE A 559 -0.09 -3.39 19.28
CA ILE A 559 0.92 -3.41 20.36
C ILE A 559 0.95 -2.05 21.07
N THR A 560 0.95 -0.96 20.29
CA THR A 560 0.95 0.40 20.82
C THR A 560 -0.28 0.68 21.70
N ALA A 561 -1.48 0.40 21.18
CA ALA A 561 -2.74 0.60 21.87
C ALA A 561 -2.80 -0.24 23.15
N LEU A 562 -2.42 -1.52 23.07
CA LEU A 562 -2.41 -2.42 24.21
C LEU A 562 -1.55 -1.89 25.35
N VAL A 563 -0.30 -1.50 25.07
CA VAL A 563 0.62 -1.01 26.10
C VAL A 563 0.16 0.35 26.62
N ALA A 564 -0.22 1.28 25.74
CA ALA A 564 -0.63 2.63 26.14
C ALA A 564 -1.91 2.61 27.00
N PHE A 565 -2.92 1.84 26.60
CA PHE A 565 -4.17 1.72 27.33
C PHE A 565 -3.99 0.98 28.66
N LEU A 566 -3.17 -0.07 28.70
CA LEU A 566 -2.87 -0.80 29.93
C LEU A 566 -2.14 0.09 30.95
N VAL A 567 -1.11 0.82 30.53
CA VAL A 567 -0.41 1.76 31.41
C VAL A 567 -1.38 2.85 31.90
N THR A 568 -2.20 3.40 31.01
CA THR A 568 -3.19 4.42 31.37
C THR A 568 -4.19 3.90 32.39
N ILE A 569 -4.82 2.74 32.16
CA ILE A 569 -5.86 2.23 33.05
C ILE A 569 -5.29 1.84 34.42
N LEU A 570 -4.08 1.27 34.48
CA LEU A 570 -3.40 0.94 35.74
C LEU A 570 -3.09 2.20 36.56
N LEU A 571 -2.66 3.29 35.90
CA LEU A 571 -2.45 4.59 36.53
C LEU A 571 -3.77 5.18 37.06
N LEU A 572 -4.86 5.07 36.30
CA LEU A 572 -6.19 5.53 36.71
C LEU A 572 -6.74 4.74 37.90
N LEU A 573 -6.47 3.43 37.95
CA LEU A 573 -6.81 2.53 39.06
C LEU A 573 -5.86 2.63 40.27
N HIS A 574 -4.85 3.50 40.21
CA HIS A 574 -3.84 3.68 41.27
C HIS A 574 -3.06 2.39 41.63
N VAL A 575 -2.88 1.49 40.66
CA VAL A 575 -2.13 0.25 40.85
C VAL A 575 -0.64 0.56 40.88
N ARG A 576 0.09 -0.01 41.86
CA ARG A 576 1.54 0.13 41.94
C ARG A 576 2.23 -0.79 40.93
N PHE A 577 3.16 -0.23 40.15
CA PHE A 577 3.98 -1.02 39.21
C PHE A 577 4.96 -1.92 39.96
N THR A 578 4.59 -3.19 40.11
CA THR A 578 5.49 -4.23 40.64
C THR A 578 6.12 -5.00 39.48
N ARG A 579 7.32 -5.57 39.68
CA ARG A 579 7.98 -6.44 38.67
C ARG A 579 7.05 -7.58 38.21
N ARG A 580 6.26 -8.15 39.13
CA ARG A 580 5.27 -9.20 38.82
C ARG A 580 4.18 -8.72 37.88
N LEU A 581 3.62 -7.52 38.12
CA LEU A 581 2.58 -6.94 37.26
C LEU A 581 3.12 -6.61 35.87
N ILE A 582 4.34 -6.09 35.77
CA ILE A 582 4.99 -5.83 34.48
C ILE A 582 5.19 -7.14 33.72
N LEU A 583 5.72 -8.18 34.36
CA LEU A 583 5.91 -9.50 33.74
C LEU A 583 4.59 -10.15 33.35
N ALA A 584 3.55 -10.07 34.19
CA ALA A 584 2.22 -10.59 33.88
C ALA A 584 1.57 -9.84 32.71
N SER A 585 1.76 -8.52 32.65
CA SER A 585 1.27 -7.67 31.54
C SER A 585 1.97 -7.99 30.22
N ALA A 586 3.29 -8.16 30.27
CA ALA A 586 4.08 -8.58 29.11
C ALA A 586 3.69 -9.99 28.64
N GLY A 587 3.50 -10.93 29.58
CA GLY A 587 3.03 -12.29 29.29
C GLY A 587 1.62 -12.30 28.69
N GLY A 588 0.69 -11.52 29.24
CA GLY A 588 -0.67 -11.38 28.71
C GLY A 588 -0.69 -10.77 27.31
N ALA A 589 0.14 -9.74 27.06
CA ALA A 589 0.30 -9.16 25.73
C ALA A 589 0.85 -10.17 24.72
N PHE A 590 1.88 -10.93 25.12
CA PHE A 590 2.46 -12.00 24.30
C PHE A 590 1.42 -13.07 23.95
N LEU A 591 0.65 -13.55 24.94
CA LEU A 591 -0.40 -14.54 24.73
C LEU A 591 -1.52 -14.02 23.81
N PHE A 592 -1.91 -12.75 23.96
CA PHE A 592 -2.90 -12.11 23.10
C PHE A 592 -2.41 -12.05 21.64
N LEU A 593 -1.17 -11.61 21.43
CA LEU A 593 -0.53 -11.59 20.11
C LEU A 593 -0.42 -13.00 19.52
N ALA A 594 0.02 -13.97 20.32
CA ALA A 594 0.12 -15.38 19.90
C ALA A 594 -1.25 -15.94 19.49
N GLY A 595 -2.30 -15.65 20.26
CA GLY A 595 -3.67 -16.04 19.94
C GLY A 595 -4.16 -15.45 18.62
N LEU A 596 -3.89 -14.16 18.36
CA LEU A 596 -4.22 -13.54 17.07
C LEU A 596 -3.47 -14.21 15.91
N THR A 597 -2.18 -14.50 16.08
CA THR A 597 -1.41 -15.20 15.03
C THR A 597 -1.89 -16.63 14.79
N ALA A 598 -2.31 -17.34 15.83
CA ALA A 598 -2.86 -18.69 15.71
C ALA A 598 -4.21 -18.68 14.95
N LEU A 599 -5.08 -17.73 15.24
CA LEU A 599 -6.35 -17.54 14.52
C LEU A 599 -6.12 -17.21 13.04
N GLU A 600 -5.07 -16.46 12.70
CA GLU A 600 -4.69 -16.22 11.31
C GLU A 600 -4.11 -17.45 10.62
N PHE A 601 -3.35 -18.28 11.33
CA PHE A 601 -2.77 -19.50 10.79
C PHE A 601 -3.84 -20.53 10.38
N MET A 602 -5.01 -20.49 11.04
CA MET A 602 -6.18 -21.31 10.69
C MET A 602 -6.95 -20.82 9.45
N ARG A 603 -6.65 -19.63 8.92
CA ARG A 603 -7.24 -19.13 7.65
C ARG A 603 -6.45 -19.68 6.45
N GLY A 604 -7.15 -20.02 5.36
CA GLY A 604 -6.55 -20.60 4.14
C GLY A 604 -5.39 -19.76 3.58
N ALA A 605 -4.41 -20.41 2.94
CA ALA A 605 -3.14 -19.80 2.50
C ALA A 605 -3.30 -18.56 1.59
N GLU A 606 -4.42 -18.46 0.88
CA GLU A 606 -4.77 -17.34 0.00
C GLU A 606 -5.23 -16.08 0.76
N GLN A 607 -5.80 -16.25 1.96
CA GLN A 607 -6.35 -15.16 2.79
C GLN A 607 -5.40 -14.72 3.92
N GLN A 608 -4.24 -15.36 4.04
CA GLN A 608 -3.29 -15.10 5.11
C GLN A 608 -2.64 -13.70 5.01
N SER A 609 -2.53 -13.04 6.16
CA SER A 609 -1.84 -11.76 6.32
C SER A 609 -0.32 -11.92 6.09
N HIS A 610 0.38 -10.79 5.96
CA HIS A 610 1.86 -10.77 5.93
C HIS A 610 2.51 -11.47 7.14
N ILE A 611 1.80 -11.58 8.27
CA ILE A 611 2.29 -12.20 9.51
C ILE A 611 2.29 -13.73 9.39
N GLY A 612 1.22 -14.32 8.84
CA GLY A 612 1.16 -15.77 8.59
C GLY A 612 2.29 -16.25 7.66
N ARG A 613 2.67 -15.43 6.67
CA ARG A 613 3.79 -15.72 5.78
C ARG A 613 5.15 -15.49 6.44
N ALA A 614 5.33 -14.40 7.20
CA ALA A 614 6.56 -14.19 7.96
C ALA A 614 6.80 -15.33 8.97
N ALA A 615 5.74 -15.82 9.62
CA ALA A 615 5.80 -16.99 10.47
C ALA A 615 6.23 -18.24 9.67
N ARG A 616 5.70 -18.50 8.48
CA ARG A 616 6.16 -19.63 7.64
C ARG A 616 7.60 -19.48 7.15
N LEU A 617 8.03 -18.27 6.80
CA LEU A 617 9.41 -18.01 6.38
C LEU A 617 10.40 -18.21 7.54
N VAL A 618 10.00 -17.86 8.77
CA VAL A 618 10.85 -17.98 9.96
C VAL A 618 10.78 -19.37 10.59
N PHE A 619 9.61 -20.01 10.62
CA PHE A 619 9.38 -21.28 11.32
C PHE A 619 9.26 -22.50 10.38
N GLY A 620 9.22 -22.30 9.07
CA GLY A 620 9.09 -23.38 8.08
C GLY A 620 10.41 -23.91 7.52
N GLY A 621 11.54 -23.26 7.83
CA GLY A 621 12.89 -23.70 7.44
C GLY A 621 13.74 -24.13 8.64
N ASP A 622 15.01 -24.45 8.40
CA ASP A 622 15.98 -24.77 9.46
C ASP A 622 16.16 -23.60 10.43
N LEU A 623 16.41 -23.88 11.71
CA LEU A 623 16.49 -22.88 12.79
C LEU A 623 17.44 -21.72 12.48
N GLU A 624 18.56 -22.02 11.81
CA GLU A 624 19.57 -21.03 11.40
C GLU A 624 19.05 -20.08 10.31
N SER A 625 18.34 -20.63 9.31
CA SER A 625 17.70 -19.84 8.25
C SER A 625 16.59 -18.94 8.80
N GLY A 626 15.78 -19.46 9.74
CA GLY A 626 14.73 -18.70 10.40
C GLY A 626 15.26 -17.55 11.27
N LEU A 627 16.34 -17.79 12.03
CA LEU A 627 17.00 -16.75 12.83
C LEU A 627 17.61 -15.65 11.96
N GLN A 628 18.22 -16.02 10.83
CA GLN A 628 18.78 -15.07 9.88
C GLN A 628 17.68 -14.19 9.26
N GLU A 629 16.53 -14.77 8.91
CA GLU A 629 15.38 -14.02 8.40
C GLU A 629 14.80 -13.07 9.46
N ALA A 630 14.66 -13.52 10.71
CA ALA A 630 14.23 -12.66 11.81
C ALA A 630 15.19 -11.47 12.00
N TYR A 631 16.50 -11.70 11.96
CA TYR A 631 17.50 -10.65 12.04
C TYR A 631 17.39 -9.64 10.88
N ASN A 632 17.22 -10.13 9.65
CA ASN A 632 17.05 -9.28 8.47
C ASN A 632 15.80 -8.39 8.59
N ILE A 633 14.68 -8.93 9.07
CA ILE A 633 13.44 -8.18 9.31
C ILE A 633 13.68 -7.05 10.32
N VAL A 634 14.34 -7.34 11.45
CA VAL A 634 14.65 -6.35 12.49
C VAL A 634 15.60 -5.28 11.95
N LYS A 635 16.70 -5.68 11.31
CA LYS A 635 17.69 -4.76 10.72
C LYS A 635 17.03 -3.80 9.72
N ARG A 636 16.15 -4.30 8.85
CA ARG A 636 15.39 -3.49 7.89
C ARG A 636 14.50 -2.48 8.60
N LYS A 637 13.75 -2.92 9.62
CA LYS A 637 12.84 -2.05 10.36
C LYS A 637 13.58 -0.92 11.10
N VAL A 638 14.73 -1.24 11.70
CA VAL A 638 15.60 -0.24 12.33
C VAL A 638 16.17 0.73 11.30
N SER A 639 16.70 0.23 10.17
CA SER A 639 17.24 1.08 9.11
C SER A 639 16.20 2.04 8.53
N MET A 640 14.96 1.58 8.33
CA MET A 640 13.87 2.43 7.86
C MET A 640 13.50 3.51 8.88
N ASN A 641 13.37 3.15 10.16
CA ASN A 641 13.12 4.14 11.21
C ASN A 641 14.25 5.16 11.33
N LEU A 642 15.52 4.75 11.20
CA LEU A 642 16.67 5.66 11.22
C LEU A 642 16.68 6.60 10.01
N LYS A 643 16.35 6.10 8.82
CA LYS A 643 16.18 6.91 7.61
C LYS A 643 15.04 7.91 7.78
N LEU A 644 13.90 7.49 8.32
CA LEU A 644 12.76 8.38 8.59
C LEU A 644 13.15 9.44 9.63
N LEU A 645 13.86 9.06 10.70
CA LEU A 645 14.39 9.98 11.72
C LEU A 645 15.25 11.07 11.08
N ARG A 646 16.13 10.72 10.13
CA ARG A 646 17.04 11.66 9.49
C ARG A 646 16.39 12.61 8.48
N TYR A 647 15.40 12.14 7.72
CA TYR A 647 14.93 12.86 6.52
C TYR A 647 13.47 13.33 6.56
N THR A 648 12.66 12.91 7.55
CA THR A 648 11.24 13.31 7.59
C THR A 648 10.99 14.52 8.47
N ILE A 649 9.99 15.31 8.10
CA ILE A 649 9.47 16.41 8.92
C ILE A 649 8.82 15.86 10.20
N TRP A 650 8.33 14.62 10.15
CA TRP A 650 7.72 13.91 11.30
C TRP A 650 8.70 13.77 12.46
N SER A 651 9.97 13.56 12.16
CA SER A 651 11.04 13.56 13.17
C SER A 651 11.13 14.90 13.89
N ARG A 652 11.03 16.01 13.16
CA ARG A 652 11.12 17.36 13.74
C ARG A 652 9.92 17.65 14.64
N VAL A 653 8.71 17.26 14.21
CA VAL A 653 7.49 17.37 15.04
C VAL A 653 7.64 16.53 16.32
N TYR A 654 8.04 15.27 16.17
CA TYR A 654 8.23 14.35 17.30
C TYR A 654 9.28 14.88 18.28
N LEU A 655 10.46 15.26 17.81
CA LEU A 655 11.53 15.79 18.64
C LEU A 655 11.16 17.11 19.30
N ALA A 656 10.42 18.01 18.61
CA ALA A 656 9.95 19.24 19.22
C ALA A 656 8.91 18.97 20.34
N SER A 657 8.00 18.04 20.11
CA SER A 657 6.97 17.66 21.09
C SER A 657 7.56 16.91 22.29
N LEU A 658 8.40 15.91 22.05
CA LEU A 658 9.05 15.14 23.10
C LEU A 658 10.09 15.97 23.85
N GLY A 659 10.92 16.72 23.13
CA GLY A 659 11.90 17.64 23.71
C GLY A 659 11.22 18.72 24.54
N GLY A 660 10.11 19.29 24.05
CA GLY A 660 9.26 20.20 24.80
C GLY A 660 8.70 19.59 26.08
N LEU A 661 8.16 18.37 26.00
CA LEU A 661 7.66 17.63 27.16
C LEU A 661 8.78 17.42 28.21
N ILE A 662 9.92 16.87 27.79
CA ILE A 662 11.09 16.64 28.65
C ILE A 662 11.56 17.95 29.28
N LEU A 663 11.65 19.02 28.49
CA LEU A 663 12.06 20.33 28.96
C LEU A 663 11.11 20.86 30.04
N LEU A 664 9.80 20.73 29.85
CA LEU A 664 8.77 21.12 30.82
C LEU A 664 8.80 20.27 32.11
N PHE A 665 9.29 19.04 32.04
CA PHE A 665 9.53 18.23 33.24
C PHE A 665 10.67 18.78 34.11
N TYR A 666 11.69 19.39 33.50
CA TYR A 666 12.84 19.94 34.23
C TYR A 666 12.71 21.44 34.52
N ARG A 667 12.08 22.21 33.63
CA ARG A 667 11.92 23.65 33.73
C ARG A 667 10.58 24.12 33.14
N PRO A 668 9.86 25.03 33.80
CA PRO A 668 10.20 25.73 35.04
C PRO A 668 10.00 24.86 36.30
N ILE A 669 10.92 25.01 37.27
CA ILE A 669 10.98 24.19 38.49
C ILE A 669 9.66 24.31 39.27
N GLY A 670 9.09 23.18 39.69
CA GLY A 670 7.86 23.13 40.50
C GLY A 670 6.55 23.16 39.71
N ARG A 671 6.51 23.71 38.48
CA ARG A 671 5.25 23.79 37.72
C ARG A 671 4.67 22.43 37.33
N MET A 672 5.52 21.49 36.92
CA MET A 672 5.04 20.14 36.62
C MET A 672 4.46 19.43 37.86
N GLN A 673 4.92 19.78 39.06
CA GLN A 673 4.34 19.27 40.31
C GLN A 673 2.97 19.91 40.54
N THR A 674 2.86 21.24 40.41
CA THR A 674 1.58 21.96 40.48
C THR A 674 0.56 21.42 39.48
N PHE A 675 0.96 21.23 38.22
CA PHE A 675 0.12 20.65 37.17
C PHE A 675 -0.38 19.25 37.53
N ARG A 676 0.53 18.41 38.07
CA ARG A 676 0.18 17.05 38.52
C ARG A 676 -0.85 17.07 39.65
N ASP A 677 -0.79 18.07 40.53
CA ASP A 677 -1.70 18.20 41.65
C ASP A 677 -3.06 18.78 41.22
N GLN A 678 -3.08 19.75 40.30
CA GLN A 678 -4.29 20.36 39.75
C GLN A 678 -5.04 19.43 38.78
N TYR A 679 -4.32 18.76 37.88
CA TYR A 679 -4.88 17.91 36.82
C TYR A 679 -4.34 16.46 36.89
N PRO A 680 -4.56 15.72 37.99
CA PRO A 680 -3.92 14.42 38.23
C PRO A 680 -4.30 13.36 37.20
N TYR A 681 -5.52 13.37 36.66
CA TYR A 681 -5.94 12.42 35.63
C TYR A 681 -5.33 12.77 34.26
N VAL A 682 -5.32 14.04 33.90
CA VAL A 682 -4.70 14.51 32.64
C VAL A 682 -3.22 14.16 32.64
N PHE A 683 -2.50 14.39 33.74
CA PHE A 683 -1.10 13.98 33.89
C PHE A 683 -0.90 12.48 33.66
N LYS A 684 -1.73 11.62 34.25
CA LYS A 684 -1.67 10.16 34.02
C LYS A 684 -1.93 9.80 32.57
N GLY A 685 -2.84 10.50 31.90
CA GLY A 685 -3.10 10.34 30.46
C GLY A 685 -1.90 10.74 29.61
N LEU A 686 -1.24 11.86 29.92
CA LEU A 686 -0.02 12.30 29.24
C LEU A 686 1.11 11.27 29.37
N VAL A 687 1.26 10.63 30.54
CA VAL A 687 2.20 9.51 30.71
C VAL A 687 1.84 8.34 29.79
N GLY A 688 0.57 7.95 29.74
CA GLY A 688 0.08 6.89 28.83
C GLY A 688 0.33 7.21 27.36
N ILE A 689 0.06 8.45 26.95
CA ILE A 689 0.29 9.00 25.61
C ILE A 689 1.79 8.97 25.28
N ALA A 690 2.66 9.44 26.18
CA ALA A 690 4.12 9.41 26.00
C ALA A 690 4.66 7.99 25.87
N VAL A 691 4.20 7.06 26.71
CA VAL A 691 4.56 5.63 26.60
C VAL A 691 4.08 5.06 25.26
N GLY A 692 2.84 5.33 24.87
CA GLY A 692 2.32 4.92 23.56
C GLY A 692 3.18 5.45 22.40
N SER A 693 3.64 6.69 22.48
CA SER A 693 4.56 7.26 21.49
C SER A 693 5.87 6.47 21.37
N VAL A 694 6.51 6.15 22.50
CA VAL A 694 7.76 5.38 22.50
C VAL A 694 7.54 3.97 21.94
N VAL A 695 6.43 3.32 22.31
CA VAL A 695 6.07 1.99 21.80
C VAL A 695 5.81 2.05 20.30
N ALA A 696 5.10 3.08 19.82
CA ALA A 696 4.86 3.29 18.40
C ALA A 696 6.18 3.45 17.61
N LEU A 697 7.16 4.17 18.17
CA LEU A 697 8.48 4.35 17.57
C LEU A 697 9.20 3.02 17.33
N ILE A 698 9.08 2.09 18.28
CA ILE A 698 9.79 0.80 18.27
C ILE A 698 9.08 -0.21 17.37
N PHE A 699 7.76 -0.34 17.51
CA PHE A 699 7.03 -1.48 16.95
C PHE A 699 6.35 -1.18 15.61
N ASN A 700 6.25 0.07 15.18
CA ASN A 700 5.61 0.42 13.92
C ASN A 700 6.62 0.53 12.75
N ASP A 701 6.17 0.24 11.53
CA ASP A 701 7.00 0.30 10.32
C ASP A 701 7.36 1.76 9.96
N SER A 702 6.46 2.69 10.25
CA SER A 702 6.70 4.15 10.21
C SER A 702 6.67 4.72 11.63
N GLY A 703 7.53 4.19 12.50
CA GLY A 703 7.54 4.48 13.94
C GLY A 703 7.54 5.97 14.28
N VAL A 704 8.38 6.76 13.63
CA VAL A 704 8.45 8.22 13.84
C VAL A 704 7.12 8.91 13.57
N VAL A 705 6.44 8.53 12.48
CA VAL A 705 5.17 9.11 12.06
C VAL A 705 4.07 8.76 13.07
N ALA A 706 3.98 7.49 13.45
CA ALA A 706 3.03 7.03 14.46
C ALA A 706 3.27 7.71 15.82
N SER A 707 4.54 7.85 16.23
CA SER A 707 4.91 8.48 17.50
C SER A 707 4.52 9.96 17.55
N ALA A 708 4.81 10.70 16.47
CA ALA A 708 4.46 12.12 16.34
C ALA A 708 2.95 12.34 16.39
N THR A 709 2.17 11.47 15.73
CA THR A 709 0.72 11.57 15.69
C THR A 709 0.07 11.21 17.02
N VAL A 710 0.61 10.26 17.79
CA VAL A 710 0.21 10.07 19.20
C VAL A 710 0.44 11.34 20.02
N MET A 711 1.55 12.06 19.79
CA MET A 711 1.87 13.31 20.50
C MET A 711 0.97 14.49 20.15
N MET A 712 0.20 14.44 19.06
CA MET A 712 -0.75 15.50 18.70
C MET A 712 -1.81 15.73 19.78
N PHE A 713 -2.13 14.71 20.57
CA PHE A 713 -3.08 14.80 21.68
C PHE A 713 -2.39 14.84 23.06
N GLY A 714 -1.06 14.93 23.09
CA GLY A 714 -0.27 15.05 24.32
C GLY A 714 0.34 16.44 24.49
N ALA A 715 1.15 16.88 23.54
CA ALA A 715 1.89 18.13 23.65
C ALA A 715 0.99 19.39 23.63
N PRO A 716 0.02 19.54 22.70
CA PRO A 716 -0.80 20.75 22.68
C PRO A 716 -1.67 20.97 23.92
N PRO A 717 -2.37 19.97 24.50
CA PRO A 717 -3.10 20.15 25.75
C PRO A 717 -2.21 20.57 26.93
N LEU A 718 -1.01 19.99 27.04
CA LEU A 718 -0.05 20.35 28.08
C LEU A 718 0.40 21.81 27.93
N LEU A 719 0.80 22.22 26.72
CA LEU A 719 1.22 23.59 26.44
C LEU A 719 0.10 24.60 26.67
N TYR A 720 -1.13 24.24 26.30
CA TYR A 720 -2.29 25.08 26.52
C TYR A 720 -2.51 25.40 28.01
N LEU A 721 -2.50 24.37 28.86
CA LEU A 721 -2.72 24.52 30.30
C LEU A 721 -1.57 25.27 30.96
N PHE A 722 -0.33 25.03 30.53
CA PHE A 722 0.82 25.80 31.03
C PHE A 722 0.76 27.28 30.66
N LEU A 723 0.16 27.65 29.51
CA LEU A 723 -0.07 29.05 29.13
C LEU A 723 -1.21 29.69 29.92
N GLU A 724 -2.19 28.90 30.37
CA GLU A 724 -3.34 29.35 31.16
C GLU A 724 -2.93 29.71 32.59
N GLU A 725 -2.08 28.91 33.24
CA GLU A 725 -1.56 29.17 34.59
C GLU A 725 -0.67 30.43 34.70
N GLU A 726 -0.34 31.09 33.60
CA GLU A 726 0.47 32.32 33.60
C GLU A 726 -0.31 33.62 33.40
N GLY A 727 -1.60 33.55 33.03
CA GLY A 727 -2.49 34.70 32.90
C GLY A 727 -3.27 34.95 34.19
#